data_AF-A0A4Q2DT41-F1
#
_entry.id   AF-A0A4Q2DT41-F1
#
_cell.length_a   1.000
_cell.length_b   1.000
_cell.length_c   1.000
_cell.angle_alpha   90.00
_cell.angle_beta   90.00
_cell.angle_gamma   90.00
#
_symmetry.space_group_name_H-M   'P 1'
#
loop_
_entity.id
_entity.type
_entity.pdbx_description
1 polymer ?
#
loop_
_entity_poly.entity_id
_entity_poly.type
_entity_poly.pdbx_seq_one_letter_code
_entity_poly.pdbx_strand_id
1 'polypeptide(L)'
;MSQDASKPRKRDKFRAFLGIQPPSRSVSPNPPTPSPSGRENRDSSHPPKAARKIFRRSSSFEKDLVALSTTYLLQDNAKLRELIVLIVRVRDRDEDDKLVDILHNCGCFSADLAQLSTEDPETAASAIDEFLRTVRAVDSYDHDGEESALETLKLQATCSLSEPISRSKTRRGFSRTILAVVGSGFTILDILKDASEAIGVVPLLKPIFASVAILLRTVQQTQVNFNEMKDLALTAGDFALRLVETCSTLPVVPLEQSNNFSIKGIVVKLDQMALETLPKQGDISGIRAEYMDDSRKMDVEEICKHLFDAAELVVWIEGPAGVGKSTLVDHLSQQLRSAGLLAASLFLGAFPTDNVGPETIIKMLSHEVGKNHPRAILKIVEAMNKCNGLPLQDHVECYILEPLQSLAHPHPLIVIVDAVDEWKSHPSFIKTLAHLNLETSTVKFIITSRSKPRSSHLPDFDKISVHLYTLHPVPQEVVKTYLNHHFDSIDWDYGRKPSSYEVHRLAELSGGLLVWGATVCSLLSHKVSSFTPHELLSGILAEEHKVGSDEQLAQLYHNTIIRLFTTDEVREHLRRYLSATIVLQEALPVHDFSSLVGMPPYLITGIQSTLSALQTRSPPPGSDKAVVHPASTLFHLSFLEYVQTTRVQNAFTVSAFNSHSALGLACLEPITSLSPTNQISAFSLRSIQRYAVKYWPLHVSHGTHRSVDEWFQTPHCSTLQTIPVDAQQRWAALFLNMWLPETEVVVMEEQDMTSILSRIGQSLEKEGRDYSVLQVACLEVAVRLSSGCDKAWYGLGKCYIEMHQRISSPKMCEEAVLAFRRALELQPVPHPDRSMLLTSLGNALRSLYECNGDIDTLNEGILHHRDALTLRPLPHANRAVSLLSLGNALMAVFERTDNIDALNEGISCIHHTLALWPAPHPDRSTSLISLGAALQALYHRNGDINALNEGISHLRDTPALLPAHHPYRLSSLSNLGNALRTLFEHNGDANALNESILHHRDVLALRPTPHPDRALLLNNLGYSLYTLYEHNEDANALNEGISHLRDALVLHPAPHPNRPSLLNNLATALLSQHRHNGEIGTLNEAIVLRHELLVLRPLGHRYRVYYAERFVEMLVIRFALTGEEADRDEIEVSQRELDEYKSDRSPRGA
;
A
#
# COMPACT_ATOMS: atom_id res chain seq x y z
N MET A 1 1.31 52.97 -61.69
CA MET A 1 2.63 53.01 -61.04
C MET A 1 2.62 52.07 -59.85
N SER A 2 3.65 51.25 -59.79
CA SER A 2 3.94 50.19 -58.83
C SER A 2 4.04 50.65 -57.38
N GLN A 3 3.54 49.84 -56.45
CA GLN A 3 4.29 49.30 -55.30
C GLN A 3 3.37 48.33 -54.55
N ASP A 4 3.54 47.04 -54.80
CA ASP A 4 3.04 45.98 -53.92
C ASP A 4 4.27 45.29 -53.33
N ALA A 5 4.57 45.59 -52.06
CA ALA A 5 5.61 44.94 -51.29
C ALA A 5 4.98 43.76 -50.55
N SER A 6 5.18 42.55 -51.05
CA SER A 6 4.69 41.33 -50.42
C SER A 6 5.28 41.17 -49.01
N LYS A 7 4.42 41.07 -47.99
CA LYS A 7 4.83 40.63 -46.64
C LYS A 7 5.47 39.23 -46.72
N PRO A 8 6.61 38.98 -46.05
CA PRO A 8 7.27 37.68 -46.10
C PRO A 8 6.40 36.59 -45.44
N ARG A 9 6.33 35.40 -46.05
CA ARG A 9 5.59 34.24 -45.51
C ARG A 9 6.23 33.80 -44.19
N LYS A 10 5.47 33.17 -43.28
CA LYS A 10 5.98 32.66 -41.98
C LYS A 10 7.26 31.81 -42.14
N ARG A 11 7.32 31.01 -43.21
CA ARG A 11 8.49 30.19 -43.59
C ARG A 11 9.76 31.01 -43.87
N ASP A 12 9.64 32.18 -44.49
CA ASP A 12 10.80 33.00 -44.86
C ASP A 12 11.36 33.75 -43.64
N LYS A 13 10.50 34.12 -42.68
CA LYS A 13 10.92 34.65 -41.37
C LYS A 13 11.63 33.59 -40.53
N PHE A 14 11.16 32.34 -40.58
CA PHE A 14 11.77 31.21 -39.88
C PHE A 14 13.12 30.81 -40.50
N ARG A 15 13.24 30.81 -41.82
CA ARG A 15 14.52 30.58 -42.53
C ARG A 15 15.54 31.69 -42.31
N ALA A 16 15.09 32.95 -42.21
CA ALA A 16 15.95 34.07 -41.85
C ALA A 16 16.44 34.01 -40.41
N PHE A 17 15.59 33.57 -39.47
CA PHE A 17 15.95 33.29 -38.07
C PHE A 17 17.02 32.18 -37.96
N LEU A 18 17.00 31.19 -38.86
CA LEU A 18 17.99 30.10 -38.95
C LEU A 18 19.20 30.41 -39.86
N GLY A 19 19.27 31.60 -40.49
CA GLY A 19 20.41 32.02 -41.31
C GLY A 19 20.49 31.50 -42.76
N ILE A 20 19.39 31.08 -43.40
CA ILE A 20 19.38 30.42 -44.73
C ILE A 20 18.80 31.35 -45.84
N GLN A 21 19.50 31.57 -46.97
CA GLN A 21 19.05 32.46 -48.07
C GLN A 21 18.20 31.76 -49.19
N PRO A 22 17.25 32.48 -49.85
CA PRO A 22 16.35 31.91 -50.87
C PRO A 22 16.85 32.03 -52.34
N PRO A 23 16.36 31.19 -53.30
CA PRO A 23 16.79 31.20 -54.71
C PRO A 23 15.92 32.11 -55.63
N SER A 24 16.52 32.70 -56.68
CA SER A 24 15.92 33.67 -57.61
C SER A 24 15.08 33.06 -58.76
N ARG A 25 13.94 33.67 -59.14
CA ARG A 25 13.10 33.27 -60.30
C ARG A 25 12.92 34.41 -61.33
N SER A 26 12.90 34.05 -62.62
CA SER A 26 12.69 34.91 -63.81
C SER A 26 11.21 35.00 -64.25
N VAL A 27 10.90 36.03 -65.04
CA VAL A 27 9.57 36.60 -65.38
C VAL A 27 9.12 36.27 -66.81
N SER A 28 7.79 36.18 -67.07
CA SER A 28 7.02 36.84 -68.17
C SER A 28 5.69 36.08 -68.52
N PRO A 29 4.75 36.60 -69.34
CA PRO A 29 3.64 37.42 -68.83
C PRO A 29 2.24 37.21 -69.48
N ASN A 30 1.25 37.88 -68.87
CA ASN A 30 0.04 38.51 -69.45
C ASN A 30 -1.38 37.86 -69.37
N PRO A 31 -2.43 38.71 -69.22
CA PRO A 31 -3.81 38.40 -68.77
C PRO A 31 -4.87 38.72 -69.86
N PRO A 32 -6.22 38.66 -69.65
CA PRO A 32 -7.00 39.84 -69.17
C PRO A 32 -8.40 39.50 -68.51
N THR A 33 -8.94 40.25 -67.52
CA THR A 33 -9.93 41.37 -67.56
C THR A 33 -11.26 41.09 -66.80
N PRO A 34 -12.01 42.13 -66.33
CA PRO A 34 -12.82 42.13 -65.10
C PRO A 34 -14.28 42.63 -65.26
N SER A 35 -15.01 42.82 -64.14
CA SER A 35 -15.98 43.94 -63.80
C SER A 35 -17.23 43.48 -62.96
N PRO A 36 -18.11 44.35 -62.41
CA PRO A 36 -18.00 44.90 -61.04
C PRO A 36 -19.33 45.13 -60.23
N SER A 37 -19.19 45.71 -59.03
CA SER A 37 -20.14 46.58 -58.25
C SER A 37 -21.25 45.92 -57.38
N GLY A 38 -21.60 46.40 -56.17
CA GLY A 38 -21.25 47.67 -55.49
C GLY A 38 -21.56 47.78 -53.97
N ARG A 39 -21.19 48.97 -53.48
CA ARG A 39 -21.25 49.70 -52.17
C ARG A 39 -22.57 49.64 -51.35
N GLU A 40 -22.75 50.08 -50.10
CA GLU A 40 -22.01 50.66 -48.94
C GLU A 40 -23.04 50.78 -47.78
N ASN A 41 -22.67 50.59 -46.50
CA ASN A 41 -22.76 51.61 -45.41
C ASN A 41 -22.48 51.05 -43.99
N ARG A 42 -22.02 51.98 -43.13
CA ARG A 42 -21.33 51.80 -41.83
C ARG A 42 -22.24 52.05 -40.61
N ASP A 43 -21.89 51.40 -39.49
CA ASP A 43 -21.68 51.91 -38.11
C ASP A 43 -21.77 50.73 -37.12
N SER A 44 -21.24 50.69 -35.89
CA SER A 44 -20.05 51.23 -35.22
C SER A 44 -19.79 50.30 -33.98
N SER A 45 -18.62 50.37 -33.34
CA SER A 45 -18.20 49.68 -32.07
C SER A 45 -17.72 48.20 -32.09
N HIS A 46 -16.40 47.99 -32.18
CA HIS A 46 -15.61 46.91 -31.52
C HIS A 46 -14.08 47.12 -31.75
N PRO A 47 -13.21 47.03 -30.72
CA PRO A 47 -11.74 46.99 -30.88
C PRO A 47 -11.24 45.55 -31.16
N PRO A 48 -9.98 45.34 -31.59
CA PRO A 48 -9.70 44.91 -32.96
C PRO A 48 -9.61 43.38 -33.13
N LYS A 49 -10.25 42.90 -34.21
CA LYS A 49 -10.04 41.57 -34.81
C LYS A 49 -8.62 41.45 -35.39
N ALA A 50 -7.63 41.20 -34.54
CA ALA A 50 -6.28 40.82 -34.97
C ALA A 50 -5.89 39.38 -34.57
N ALA A 51 -6.59 38.74 -33.62
CA ALA A 51 -6.27 37.39 -33.14
C ALA A 51 -6.88 36.23 -33.96
N ARG A 52 -7.86 36.48 -34.83
CA ARG A 52 -8.62 35.42 -35.54
C ARG A 52 -8.00 34.92 -36.86
N LYS A 53 -6.86 35.45 -37.29
CA LYS A 53 -6.21 35.06 -38.57
C LYS A 53 -4.92 34.24 -38.42
N ILE A 54 -4.54 33.87 -37.19
CA ILE A 54 -3.36 33.02 -36.96
C ILE A 54 -3.70 31.52 -37.06
N PHE A 55 -4.98 31.14 -36.96
CA PHE A 55 -5.48 29.75 -36.83
C PHE A 55 -6.22 29.18 -38.05
N ARG A 56 -5.92 29.66 -39.26
CA ARG A 56 -6.33 28.94 -40.47
C ARG A 56 -5.13 28.79 -41.39
N ARG A 57 -4.60 27.56 -41.46
CA ARG A 57 -3.46 27.04 -42.24
C ARG A 57 -2.12 26.82 -41.50
N SER A 58 -2.17 26.27 -40.29
CA SER A 58 -1.50 25.01 -39.92
C SER A 58 -2.53 24.19 -39.14
N SER A 59 -2.73 22.92 -39.49
CA SER A 59 -3.86 22.10 -39.00
C SER A 59 -3.54 21.25 -37.77
N SER A 60 -2.31 21.28 -37.24
CA SER A 60 -1.99 20.63 -35.97
C SER A 60 -1.14 21.54 -35.07
N PHE A 61 -1.75 21.96 -33.95
CA PHE A 61 -1.10 22.68 -32.84
C PHE A 61 0.03 21.85 -32.20
N GLU A 62 -0.07 20.52 -32.23
CA GLU A 62 0.97 19.58 -31.77
C GLU A 62 2.25 19.69 -32.62
N LYS A 63 2.13 19.82 -33.95
CA LYS A 63 3.28 20.02 -34.85
C LYS A 63 4.08 21.28 -34.52
N ASP A 64 3.40 22.37 -34.16
CA ASP A 64 4.03 23.64 -33.81
C ASP A 64 4.68 23.59 -32.41
N LEU A 65 4.06 22.89 -31.45
CA LEU A 65 4.60 22.68 -30.10
C LEU A 65 5.90 21.85 -30.12
N VAL A 66 5.92 20.79 -30.93
CA VAL A 66 7.07 19.90 -31.14
C VAL A 66 8.22 20.63 -31.82
N ALA A 67 7.97 21.34 -32.92
CA ALA A 67 9.03 22.09 -33.59
C ALA A 67 9.68 23.13 -32.65
N LEU A 68 8.91 23.77 -31.77
CA LEU A 68 9.40 24.76 -30.82
C LEU A 68 10.16 24.15 -29.64
N SER A 69 9.71 22.99 -29.11
CA SER A 69 10.42 22.26 -28.05
C SER A 69 11.78 21.74 -28.52
N THR A 70 11.84 21.17 -29.73
CA THR A 70 13.08 20.68 -30.36
C THR A 70 14.04 21.83 -30.67
N THR A 71 13.54 23.01 -31.08
CA THR A 71 14.37 24.19 -31.38
C THR A 71 15.02 24.82 -30.12
N TYR A 72 14.39 24.69 -28.97
CA TYR A 72 14.88 25.25 -27.69
C TYR A 72 15.87 24.32 -26.98
N LEU A 73 15.59 23.02 -26.94
CA LEU A 73 16.40 22.03 -26.19
C LEU A 73 17.80 21.76 -26.81
N LEU A 74 18.03 22.15 -28.07
CA LEU A 74 19.16 21.65 -28.85
C LEU A 74 20.07 22.76 -29.42
N GLN A 75 20.06 23.96 -28.84
CA GLN A 75 20.73 25.13 -29.43
C GLN A 75 22.25 24.98 -29.57
N ASP A 76 22.93 24.15 -28.76
CA ASP A 76 24.40 24.09 -28.71
C ASP A 76 25.04 22.89 -29.43
N ASN A 77 24.27 21.97 -30.04
CA ASN A 77 24.81 20.80 -30.73
C ASN A 77 24.60 20.88 -32.27
N ALA A 78 25.72 20.89 -33.02
CA ALA A 78 25.72 21.10 -34.47
C ALA A 78 25.00 19.98 -35.27
N LYS A 79 25.07 18.72 -34.84
CA LYS A 79 24.35 17.60 -35.49
C LYS A 79 22.84 17.66 -35.24
N LEU A 80 22.44 18.18 -34.07
CA LEU A 80 21.03 18.32 -33.69
C LEU A 80 20.36 19.52 -34.35
N ARG A 81 21.10 20.57 -34.72
CA ARG A 81 20.59 21.64 -35.59
C ARG A 81 20.19 21.11 -36.97
N GLU A 82 20.92 20.14 -37.51
CA GLU A 82 20.57 19.50 -38.78
C GLU A 82 19.25 18.74 -38.68
N LEU A 83 19.04 18.03 -37.57
CA LEU A 83 17.82 17.31 -37.25
C LEU A 83 16.59 18.25 -37.16
N ILE A 84 16.73 19.41 -36.50
CA ILE A 84 15.67 20.43 -36.44
C ILE A 84 15.28 20.90 -37.85
N VAL A 85 16.27 21.16 -38.71
CA VAL A 85 16.02 21.61 -40.09
C VAL A 85 15.29 20.54 -40.91
N LEU A 86 15.60 19.26 -40.69
CA LEU A 86 14.92 18.13 -41.33
C LEU A 86 13.50 17.96 -40.81
N ILE A 87 13.26 17.99 -39.50
CA ILE A 87 11.92 17.90 -38.89
C ILE A 87 11.02 19.04 -39.35
N VAL A 88 11.54 20.27 -39.41
CA VAL A 88 10.82 21.44 -39.94
C VAL A 88 10.49 21.28 -41.42
N ARG A 89 11.36 20.63 -42.20
CA ARG A 89 11.13 20.38 -43.62
C ARG A 89 10.07 19.31 -43.86
N VAL A 90 10.09 18.22 -43.08
CA VAL A 90 9.05 17.17 -43.07
C VAL A 90 7.70 17.78 -42.67
N ARG A 91 7.67 18.59 -41.60
CA ARG A 91 6.48 19.33 -41.16
C ARG A 91 5.90 20.22 -42.27
N ASP A 92 6.77 20.96 -42.97
CA ASP A 92 6.35 21.88 -44.04
C ASP A 92 5.81 21.15 -45.30
N ARG A 93 6.06 19.84 -45.43
CA ARG A 93 5.56 19.00 -46.53
C ARG A 93 4.29 18.22 -46.18
N ASP A 94 4.04 17.96 -44.90
CA ASP A 94 2.86 17.21 -44.43
C ASP A 94 1.59 18.08 -44.43
N GLU A 95 1.02 18.28 -45.62
CA GLU A 95 -0.18 19.13 -45.83
C GLU A 95 -1.48 18.49 -45.29
N ASP A 96 -1.52 17.16 -45.09
CA ASP A 96 -2.72 16.37 -44.71
C ASP A 96 -2.68 15.80 -43.28
N ASP A 97 -1.72 16.19 -42.44
CA ASP A 97 -1.56 15.70 -41.05
C ASP A 97 -1.30 14.18 -40.90
N LYS A 98 -0.77 13.52 -41.94
CA LYS A 98 -0.49 12.08 -41.93
C LYS A 98 0.75 11.69 -41.11
N LEU A 99 1.61 12.66 -40.81
CA LEU A 99 2.87 12.48 -40.08
C LEU A 99 2.85 13.10 -38.66
N VAL A 100 1.68 13.52 -38.14
CA VAL A 100 1.55 14.14 -36.80
C VAL A 100 2.16 13.27 -35.70
N ASP A 101 1.81 11.99 -35.64
CA ASP A 101 2.30 11.07 -34.60
C ASP A 101 3.82 10.86 -34.67
N ILE A 102 4.35 10.80 -35.89
CA ILE A 102 5.80 10.68 -36.12
C ILE A 102 6.50 11.95 -35.64
N LEU A 103 5.98 13.13 -36.02
CA LEU A 103 6.52 14.41 -35.58
C LEU A 103 6.45 14.55 -34.05
N HIS A 104 5.34 14.18 -33.42
CA HIS A 104 5.17 14.16 -31.97
C HIS A 104 6.21 13.26 -31.27
N ASN A 105 6.36 12.02 -31.74
CA ASN A 105 7.36 11.09 -31.22
C ASN A 105 8.79 11.61 -31.42
N CYS A 106 9.07 12.26 -32.55
CA CYS A 106 10.34 12.93 -32.79
C CYS A 106 10.62 14.06 -31.78
N GLY A 107 9.61 14.83 -31.39
CA GLY A 107 9.71 15.89 -30.39
C GLY A 107 10.00 15.36 -28.99
N CYS A 108 9.25 14.35 -28.55
CA CYS A 108 9.45 13.68 -27.27
C CYS A 108 10.86 13.06 -27.18
N PHE A 109 11.27 12.32 -28.21
CA PHE A 109 12.59 11.69 -28.26
C PHE A 109 13.74 12.70 -28.28
N SER A 110 13.56 13.84 -28.95
CA SER A 110 14.55 14.92 -28.94
C SER A 110 14.74 15.53 -27.55
N ALA A 111 13.69 15.55 -26.73
CA ALA A 111 13.79 16.02 -25.35
C ALA A 111 14.50 15.01 -24.45
N ASP A 112 14.19 13.73 -24.62
CA ASP A 112 14.86 12.64 -23.89
C ASP A 112 16.36 12.58 -24.24
N LEU A 113 16.72 12.78 -25.52
CA LEU A 113 18.13 12.84 -25.97
C LEU A 113 18.90 14.06 -25.45
N ALA A 114 18.23 15.20 -25.27
CA ALA A 114 18.87 16.39 -24.70
C ALA A 114 19.25 16.16 -23.23
N GLN A 115 18.40 15.46 -22.48
CA GLN A 115 18.68 15.03 -21.11
C GLN A 115 19.79 13.97 -21.09
N LEU A 116 19.72 12.95 -21.95
CA LEU A 116 20.74 11.90 -22.05
C LEU A 116 22.13 12.46 -22.44
N SER A 117 22.18 13.50 -23.27
CA SER A 117 23.44 14.16 -23.68
C SER A 117 24.20 14.83 -22.53
N THR A 118 23.52 15.08 -21.39
CA THR A 118 24.17 15.58 -20.17
C THR A 118 24.69 14.48 -19.25
N GLU A 119 24.12 13.27 -19.33
CA GLU A 119 24.43 12.13 -18.46
C GLU A 119 25.40 11.13 -19.11
N ASP A 120 25.24 10.84 -20.41
CA ASP A 120 26.07 9.91 -21.20
C ASP A 120 26.21 10.37 -22.68
N PRO A 121 27.25 11.17 -23.00
CA PRO A 121 27.38 11.82 -24.29
C PRO A 121 27.74 10.87 -25.46
N GLU A 122 28.36 9.71 -25.21
CA GLU A 122 28.72 8.76 -26.27
C GLU A 122 27.50 7.97 -26.76
N THR A 123 26.68 7.49 -25.82
CA THR A 123 25.42 6.80 -26.14
C THR A 123 24.44 7.75 -26.82
N ALA A 124 24.37 9.00 -26.35
CA ALA A 124 23.56 10.05 -26.98
C ALA A 124 24.00 10.32 -28.43
N ALA A 125 25.30 10.39 -28.71
CA ALA A 125 25.80 10.64 -30.07
C ALA A 125 25.41 9.55 -31.08
N SER A 126 25.47 8.27 -30.66
CA SER A 126 25.06 7.13 -31.49
C SER A 126 23.54 7.15 -31.78
N ALA A 127 22.73 7.38 -30.75
CA ALA A 127 21.28 7.49 -30.87
C ALA A 127 20.83 8.70 -31.72
N ILE A 128 21.58 9.80 -31.66
CA ILE A 128 21.36 10.99 -32.52
C ILE A 128 21.64 10.64 -34.00
N ASP A 129 22.72 9.92 -34.30
CA ASP A 129 23.06 9.54 -35.68
C ASP A 129 22.07 8.51 -36.27
N GLU A 130 21.54 7.60 -35.44
CA GLU A 130 20.44 6.71 -35.79
C GLU A 130 19.15 7.46 -36.08
N PHE A 131 18.80 8.40 -35.20
CA PHE A 131 17.59 9.19 -35.36
C PHE A 131 17.63 10.11 -36.57
N LEU A 132 18.78 10.71 -36.86
CA LEU A 132 19.02 11.48 -38.09
C LEU A 132 18.82 10.62 -39.35
N ARG A 133 19.23 9.34 -39.34
CA ARG A 133 18.98 8.42 -40.47
C ARG A 133 17.48 8.18 -40.67
N THR A 134 16.74 7.95 -39.59
CA THR A 134 15.29 7.71 -39.64
C THR A 134 14.53 8.94 -40.14
N VAL A 135 14.84 10.14 -39.62
CA VAL A 135 14.16 11.37 -40.05
C VAL A 135 14.50 11.74 -41.51
N ARG A 136 15.71 11.45 -41.99
CA ARG A 136 16.06 11.62 -43.42
C ARG A 136 15.28 10.67 -44.32
N ALA A 137 15.04 9.43 -43.87
CA ALA A 137 14.19 8.49 -44.60
C ALA A 137 12.75 9.03 -44.73
N VAL A 138 12.21 9.62 -43.65
CA VAL A 138 10.91 10.31 -43.66
C VAL A 138 10.92 11.54 -44.59
N ASP A 139 11.97 12.36 -44.61
CA ASP A 139 12.10 13.53 -45.52
C ASP A 139 12.17 13.13 -47.01
N SER A 140 12.65 11.92 -47.31
CA SER A 140 12.76 11.38 -48.67
C SER A 140 11.50 10.71 -49.21
N TYR A 141 10.45 10.54 -48.39
CA TYR A 141 9.21 9.89 -48.78
C TYR A 141 8.33 10.82 -49.64
N ASP A 142 7.96 10.36 -50.83
CA ASP A 142 7.13 11.11 -51.78
C ASP A 142 5.64 10.73 -51.60
N HIS A 143 4.74 11.72 -51.62
CA HIS A 143 3.33 11.57 -51.22
C HIS A 143 2.47 10.67 -52.14
N ASP A 144 3.04 10.19 -53.25
CA ASP A 144 2.38 9.32 -54.23
C ASP A 144 2.66 7.80 -54.01
N GLY A 145 3.32 7.42 -52.91
CA GLY A 145 3.63 6.02 -52.57
C GLY A 145 2.53 5.27 -51.81
N GLU A 146 2.52 3.93 -51.92
CA GLU A 146 1.58 3.02 -51.23
C GLU A 146 1.55 3.24 -49.70
N GLU A 147 0.35 3.20 -49.11
CA GLU A 147 0.07 3.38 -47.68
C GLU A 147 0.83 2.37 -46.78
N SER A 148 1.18 1.20 -47.33
CA SER A 148 1.99 0.17 -46.68
C SER A 148 3.43 0.61 -46.37
N ALA A 149 4.01 1.48 -47.21
CA ALA A 149 5.35 2.00 -47.01
C ALA A 149 5.40 3.04 -45.88
N LEU A 150 4.31 3.80 -45.70
CA LEU A 150 4.15 4.76 -44.59
C LEU A 150 3.97 4.04 -43.25
N GLU A 151 3.17 2.97 -43.21
CA GLU A 151 3.04 2.06 -42.05
C GLU A 151 4.38 1.43 -41.65
N THR A 152 5.17 0.98 -42.64
CA THR A 152 6.50 0.39 -42.40
C THR A 152 7.48 1.43 -41.85
N LEU A 153 7.43 2.67 -42.33
CA LEU A 153 8.19 3.81 -41.81
C LEU A 153 7.76 4.20 -40.38
N LYS A 154 6.46 4.16 -40.09
CA LYS A 154 5.93 4.36 -38.72
C LYS A 154 6.46 3.29 -37.76
N LEU A 155 6.43 2.02 -38.16
CA LEU A 155 6.94 0.87 -37.40
C LEU A 155 8.45 0.91 -37.19
N GLN A 156 9.23 1.25 -38.22
CA GLN A 156 10.67 1.42 -38.08
C GLN A 156 11.01 2.59 -37.15
N ALA A 157 10.33 3.73 -37.28
CA ALA A 157 10.54 4.86 -36.39
C ALA A 157 10.21 4.50 -34.94
N THR A 158 9.07 3.87 -34.66
CA THR A 158 8.73 3.44 -33.29
C THR A 158 9.70 2.39 -32.74
N CYS A 159 10.15 1.43 -33.54
CA CYS A 159 11.14 0.43 -33.10
C CYS A 159 12.51 1.09 -32.78
N SER A 160 13.05 1.91 -33.68
CA SER A 160 14.35 2.58 -33.48
C SER A 160 14.34 3.58 -32.32
N LEU A 161 13.19 4.19 -32.02
CA LEU A 161 13.01 5.12 -30.89
C LEU A 161 12.84 4.41 -29.55
N SER A 162 12.50 3.12 -29.54
CA SER A 162 12.15 2.38 -28.30
C SER A 162 13.34 1.78 -27.55
N GLU A 163 14.45 1.46 -28.23
CA GLU A 163 15.60 0.79 -27.60
C GLU A 163 16.38 1.65 -26.58
N PRO A 164 16.66 2.95 -26.81
CA PRO A 164 17.40 3.79 -25.85
C PRO A 164 16.57 4.18 -24.61
N ILE A 165 15.24 4.26 -24.74
CA ILE A 165 14.29 4.73 -23.69
C ILE A 165 14.14 3.70 -22.56
N SER A 166 14.51 2.44 -22.79
CA SER A 166 14.35 1.37 -21.81
C SER A 166 15.21 1.54 -20.54
N ARG A 167 16.23 2.43 -20.55
CA ARG A 167 17.19 2.59 -19.45
C ARG A 167 16.97 3.79 -18.52
N SER A 168 16.01 4.70 -18.77
CA SER A 168 15.81 5.93 -17.96
C SER A 168 14.38 6.15 -17.43
N LYS A 169 13.59 5.10 -17.21
CA LYS A 169 12.24 5.21 -16.62
C LYS A 169 12.27 5.62 -15.14
N THR A 170 12.51 6.91 -14.88
CA THR A 170 12.05 7.64 -13.69
C THR A 170 11.17 8.80 -14.17
N ARG A 171 10.01 8.48 -14.74
CA ARG A 171 8.98 9.50 -15.05
C ARG A 171 8.42 10.06 -13.76
N ARG A 172 8.62 11.36 -13.48
CA ARG A 172 7.77 12.10 -12.53
C ARG A 172 6.34 12.13 -13.09
N GLY A 173 5.38 11.59 -12.34
CA GLY A 173 3.98 11.49 -12.77
C GLY A 173 3.21 12.82 -12.72
N PHE A 174 3.57 13.81 -13.53
CA PHE A 174 2.90 15.13 -13.52
C PHE A 174 1.46 15.11 -14.07
N SER A 175 1.07 14.11 -14.86
CA SER A 175 -0.31 13.94 -15.34
C SER A 175 -1.34 13.85 -14.19
N ARG A 176 -0.97 13.24 -13.04
CA ARG A 176 -1.83 13.15 -11.84
C ARG A 176 -2.09 14.51 -11.19
N THR A 177 -1.06 15.35 -11.12
CA THR A 177 -1.15 16.71 -10.57
C THR A 177 -2.06 17.58 -11.45
N ILE A 178 -1.94 17.46 -12.79
CA ILE A 178 -2.78 18.23 -13.72
C ILE A 178 -4.26 17.81 -13.64
N LEU A 179 -4.54 16.50 -13.56
CA LEU A 179 -5.89 15.95 -13.38
C LEU A 179 -6.58 16.43 -12.10
N ALA A 180 -5.87 16.43 -10.97
CA ALA A 180 -6.39 16.90 -9.68
C ALA A 180 -6.70 18.40 -9.68
N VAL A 181 -5.91 19.19 -10.41
CA VAL A 181 -5.99 20.66 -10.43
C VAL A 181 -7.10 21.16 -11.36
N VAL A 182 -7.37 20.45 -12.45
CA VAL A 182 -8.52 20.74 -13.32
C VAL A 182 -9.85 20.53 -12.56
N GLY A 183 -9.88 19.68 -11.53
CA GLY A 183 -11.05 19.43 -10.68
C GLY A 183 -11.26 20.39 -9.50
N SER A 184 -10.22 21.07 -9.01
CA SER A 184 -10.25 21.80 -7.72
C SER A 184 -10.43 23.32 -7.84
N GLY A 185 -10.60 23.87 -9.03
CA GLY A 185 -10.93 25.28 -9.25
C GLY A 185 -9.79 26.28 -9.01
N PHE A 186 -8.60 25.83 -8.59
CA PHE A 186 -7.36 26.62 -8.58
C PHE A 186 -6.55 26.35 -9.85
N THR A 187 -6.04 27.40 -10.50
CA THR A 187 -5.73 27.30 -11.93
C THR A 187 -4.24 27.05 -12.19
N ILE A 188 -3.93 25.99 -12.95
CA ILE A 188 -2.65 25.84 -13.69
C ILE A 188 -2.29 27.16 -14.41
N LEU A 189 -3.31 27.95 -14.79
CA LEU A 189 -3.18 29.28 -15.34
C LEU A 189 -2.40 30.25 -14.44
N ASP A 190 -2.58 30.19 -13.12
CA ASP A 190 -1.84 31.04 -12.17
C ASP A 190 -0.37 30.62 -12.09
N ILE A 191 -0.08 29.31 -12.15
CA ILE A 191 1.30 28.80 -12.24
C ILE A 191 1.96 29.18 -13.56
N LEU A 192 1.24 29.07 -14.68
CA LEU A 192 1.74 29.47 -16.00
C LEU A 192 1.90 30.98 -16.12
N LYS A 193 1.06 31.75 -15.43
CA LYS A 193 1.15 33.20 -15.34
C LYS A 193 2.34 33.60 -14.47
N ASP A 194 2.49 33.01 -13.29
CA ASP A 194 3.63 33.21 -12.38
C ASP A 194 4.95 32.78 -13.06
N ALA A 195 4.96 31.67 -13.80
CA ALA A 195 6.11 31.21 -14.60
C ALA A 195 6.42 32.15 -15.77
N SER A 196 5.40 32.64 -16.48
CA SER A 196 5.55 33.62 -17.57
C SER A 196 6.10 34.97 -17.08
N GLU A 197 5.78 35.36 -15.85
CA GLU A 197 6.30 36.56 -15.19
C GLU A 197 7.72 36.35 -14.64
N ALA A 198 8.03 35.18 -14.05
CA ALA A 198 9.35 34.81 -13.53
C ALA A 198 10.40 34.53 -14.64
N ILE A 199 9.98 33.97 -15.78
CA ILE A 199 10.84 33.64 -16.94
C ILE A 199 11.02 34.87 -17.87
N GLY A 200 10.81 36.09 -17.37
CA GLY A 200 11.01 37.34 -18.10
C GLY A 200 12.40 37.54 -18.75
N VAL A 201 13.36 36.67 -18.44
CA VAL A 201 14.72 36.61 -18.99
C VAL A 201 14.80 35.92 -20.37
N VAL A 202 13.77 35.19 -20.81
CA VAL A 202 13.72 34.52 -22.14
C VAL A 202 12.49 34.97 -22.94
N PRO A 203 12.58 36.06 -23.74
CA PRO A 203 11.44 36.65 -24.46
C PRO A 203 10.68 35.70 -25.40
N LEU A 204 11.30 34.59 -25.79
CA LEU A 204 10.77 33.58 -26.71
C LEU A 204 9.70 32.65 -26.09
N LEU A 205 9.67 32.47 -24.76
CA LEU A 205 8.77 31.52 -24.09
C LEU A 205 7.43 32.13 -23.66
N LYS A 206 7.38 33.46 -23.52
CA LYS A 206 6.18 34.22 -23.10
C LYS A 206 4.94 33.99 -23.99
N PRO A 207 5.05 33.88 -25.33
CA PRO A 207 3.90 33.58 -26.20
C PRO A 207 3.38 32.15 -26.03
N ILE A 208 4.24 31.21 -25.66
CA ILE A 208 3.92 29.78 -25.50
C ILE A 208 3.13 29.59 -24.21
N PHE A 209 3.62 30.12 -23.08
CA PHE A 209 2.89 30.10 -21.81
C PHE A 209 1.52 30.80 -21.91
N ALA A 210 1.45 31.94 -22.64
CA ALA A 210 0.19 32.61 -22.91
C ALA A 210 -0.78 31.76 -23.74
N SER A 211 -0.28 30.99 -24.71
CA SER A 211 -1.10 30.12 -25.57
C SER A 211 -1.62 28.89 -24.81
N VAL A 212 -0.77 28.25 -24.00
CA VAL A 212 -1.17 27.14 -23.11
C VAL A 212 -2.19 27.62 -22.07
N ALA A 213 -2.01 28.82 -21.51
CA ALA A 213 -2.97 29.41 -20.58
C ALA A 213 -4.32 29.71 -21.25
N ILE A 214 -4.34 30.19 -22.49
CA ILE A 214 -5.61 30.40 -23.23
C ILE A 214 -6.31 29.05 -23.49
N LEU A 215 -5.56 28.01 -23.87
CA LEU A 215 -6.09 26.67 -24.12
C LEU A 215 -6.72 26.09 -22.84
N LEU A 216 -5.99 26.05 -21.72
CA LEU A 216 -6.48 25.54 -20.44
C LEU A 216 -7.71 26.31 -19.93
N ARG A 217 -7.75 27.64 -20.13
CA ARG A 217 -8.92 28.47 -19.81
C ARG A 217 -10.12 28.13 -20.70
N THR A 218 -9.88 27.74 -21.95
CA THR A 218 -10.94 27.32 -22.88
C THR A 218 -11.49 25.95 -22.49
N VAL A 219 -10.62 24.99 -22.13
CA VAL A 219 -11.01 23.66 -21.63
C VAL A 219 -11.84 23.76 -20.36
N GLN A 220 -11.46 24.63 -19.41
CA GLN A 220 -12.22 24.88 -18.18
C GLN A 220 -13.63 25.43 -18.45
N GLN A 221 -13.83 26.17 -19.55
CA GLN A 221 -15.09 26.81 -19.89
C GLN A 221 -16.04 25.92 -20.70
N THR A 222 -15.55 24.87 -21.35
CA THR A 222 -16.36 23.95 -22.19
C THR A 222 -16.51 22.58 -21.54
N GLN A 223 -17.54 22.41 -20.68
CA GLN A 223 -17.84 21.13 -20.03
C GLN A 223 -18.32 20.02 -20.99
N VAL A 224 -18.72 20.35 -22.22
CA VAL A 224 -19.37 19.41 -23.15
C VAL A 224 -18.37 18.56 -23.96
N ASN A 225 -17.13 19.01 -24.16
CA ASN A 225 -16.08 18.30 -24.92
C ASN A 225 -14.86 17.96 -24.04
N PHE A 226 -15.08 17.81 -22.73
CA PHE A 226 -13.99 17.63 -21.76
C PHE A 226 -13.09 16.45 -22.13
N ASN A 227 -13.64 15.30 -22.54
CA ASN A 227 -12.86 14.12 -22.88
C ASN A 227 -11.99 14.29 -24.14
N GLU A 228 -12.41 15.07 -25.14
CA GLU A 228 -11.63 15.31 -26.36
C GLU A 228 -10.46 16.28 -26.13
N MET A 229 -10.63 17.27 -25.23
CA MET A 229 -9.59 18.25 -24.93
C MET A 229 -8.78 17.94 -23.67
N LYS A 230 -9.15 16.90 -22.91
CA LYS A 230 -8.46 16.46 -21.69
C LYS A 230 -7.04 16.03 -21.99
N ASP A 231 -6.83 15.21 -23.01
CA ASP A 231 -5.51 14.71 -23.36
C ASP A 231 -4.62 15.84 -23.91
N LEU A 232 -5.19 16.75 -24.70
CA LEU A 232 -4.50 17.95 -25.17
C LEU A 232 -4.13 18.90 -24.02
N ALA A 233 -5.00 19.06 -23.02
CA ALA A 233 -4.75 19.86 -21.82
C ALA A 233 -3.70 19.22 -20.91
N LEU A 234 -3.72 17.89 -20.76
CA LEU A 234 -2.73 17.12 -20.01
C LEU A 234 -1.36 17.25 -20.66
N THR A 235 -1.27 17.07 -21.97
CA THR A 235 -0.02 17.20 -22.74
C THR A 235 0.52 18.63 -22.70
N ALA A 236 -0.34 19.64 -22.86
CA ALA A 236 0.08 21.05 -22.80
C ALA A 236 0.49 21.50 -21.39
N GLY A 237 -0.18 20.97 -20.35
CA GLY A 237 0.18 21.19 -18.95
C GLY A 237 1.50 20.51 -18.57
N ASP A 238 1.68 19.25 -18.96
CA ASP A 238 2.90 18.47 -18.69
C ASP A 238 4.11 19.13 -19.38
N PHE A 239 3.95 19.53 -20.64
CA PHE A 239 4.96 20.29 -21.38
C PHE A 239 5.37 21.57 -20.64
N ALA A 240 4.41 22.35 -20.15
CA ALA A 240 4.71 23.61 -19.49
C ALA A 240 5.39 23.41 -18.12
N LEU A 241 5.02 22.37 -17.37
CA LEU A 241 5.66 22.02 -16.09
C LEU A 241 7.10 21.53 -16.30
N ARG A 242 7.33 20.67 -17.29
CA ARG A 242 8.69 20.24 -17.67
C ARG A 242 9.57 21.42 -18.07
N LEU A 243 9.02 22.35 -18.85
CA LEU A 243 9.77 23.53 -19.28
C LEU A 243 10.15 24.44 -18.11
N VAL A 244 9.29 24.57 -17.09
CA VAL A 244 9.60 25.27 -15.83
C VAL A 244 10.67 24.54 -15.03
N GLU A 245 10.60 23.21 -14.94
CA GLU A 245 11.59 22.39 -14.24
C GLU A 245 12.97 22.46 -14.92
N THR A 246 13.04 22.33 -16.25
CA THR A 246 14.30 22.46 -17.00
C THR A 246 14.89 23.87 -16.90
N CYS A 247 14.05 24.91 -16.82
CA CYS A 247 14.53 26.27 -16.55
C CYS A 247 15.06 26.45 -15.12
N SER A 248 14.65 25.60 -14.17
CA SER A 248 15.09 25.65 -12.77
C SER A 248 16.49 25.08 -12.53
N THR A 249 16.98 24.22 -13.43
CA THR A 249 18.28 23.53 -13.34
C THR A 249 19.41 24.23 -14.09
N LEU A 250 19.10 25.26 -14.89
CA LEU A 250 20.10 26.06 -15.60
C LEU A 250 20.88 26.97 -14.63
N PRO A 251 22.23 27.07 -14.76
CA PRO A 251 23.02 28.01 -13.97
C PRO A 251 22.66 29.45 -14.37
N VAL A 252 21.94 30.16 -13.50
CA VAL A 252 21.56 31.56 -13.72
C VAL A 252 22.80 32.44 -13.62
N VAL A 253 23.13 33.15 -14.71
CA VAL A 253 24.11 34.25 -14.70
C VAL A 253 23.65 35.30 -13.69
N PRO A 254 24.51 35.77 -12.76
CA PRO A 254 24.10 36.72 -11.75
C PRO A 254 23.80 38.07 -12.41
N LEU A 255 22.52 38.38 -12.54
CA LEU A 255 22.05 39.74 -12.74
C LEU A 255 21.39 40.18 -11.44
N GLU A 256 22.17 40.95 -10.68
CA GLU A 256 21.66 41.75 -9.58
C GLU A 256 20.51 42.62 -10.11
N GLN A 257 19.39 42.63 -9.39
CA GLN A 257 18.19 43.46 -9.60
C GLN A 257 17.10 42.89 -10.51
N SER A 258 16.37 41.87 -10.03
CA SER A 258 14.91 41.84 -10.20
C SER A 258 14.22 41.13 -9.03
N ASN A 259 13.23 41.80 -8.45
CA ASN A 259 12.53 41.46 -7.22
C ASN A 259 11.87 40.06 -7.22
N ASN A 260 12.15 39.29 -6.15
CA ASN A 260 11.24 38.40 -5.41
C ASN A 260 10.37 37.32 -6.10
N PHE A 261 10.64 36.88 -7.33
CA PHE A 261 9.99 35.68 -7.88
C PHE A 261 11.03 34.64 -8.30
N SER A 262 11.26 33.65 -7.42
CA SER A 262 12.20 32.55 -7.65
C SER A 262 11.44 31.33 -8.19
N ILE A 263 11.99 30.69 -9.22
CA ILE A 263 11.51 29.41 -9.77
C ILE A 263 11.33 28.34 -8.68
N LYS A 264 12.10 28.42 -7.58
CA LYS A 264 11.91 27.59 -6.37
C LYS A 264 10.50 27.72 -5.76
N GLY A 265 9.89 28.90 -5.81
CA GLY A 265 8.53 29.12 -5.30
C GLY A 265 7.43 28.43 -6.12
N ILE A 266 7.69 28.19 -7.42
CA ILE A 266 6.76 27.45 -8.29
C ILE A 266 6.85 25.95 -8.00
N VAL A 267 8.06 25.42 -7.83
CA VAL A 267 8.27 24.01 -7.44
C VAL A 267 7.59 23.71 -6.10
N VAL A 268 7.74 24.58 -5.10
CA VAL A 268 7.06 24.42 -3.79
C VAL A 268 5.53 24.39 -3.94
N LYS A 269 4.95 25.23 -4.80
CA LYS A 269 3.49 25.19 -5.07
C LYS A 269 3.07 23.87 -5.72
N LEU A 270 3.86 23.36 -6.67
CA LEU A 270 3.58 22.09 -7.34
C LEU A 270 3.66 20.90 -6.37
N ASP A 271 4.67 20.87 -5.52
CA ASP A 271 4.83 19.84 -4.50
C ASP A 271 3.67 19.88 -3.49
N GLN A 272 3.23 21.08 -3.09
CA GLN A 272 2.07 21.25 -2.22
C GLN A 272 0.77 20.76 -2.89
N MET A 273 0.63 20.94 -4.21
CA MET A 273 -0.52 20.44 -4.96
C MET A 273 -0.48 18.92 -5.14
N ALA A 274 0.70 18.33 -5.29
CA ALA A 274 0.87 16.88 -5.28
C ALA A 274 0.50 16.28 -3.91
N LEU A 275 0.85 16.94 -2.80
CA LEU A 275 0.43 16.53 -1.46
C LEU A 275 -1.10 16.43 -1.33
N GLU A 276 -1.85 17.39 -1.86
CA GLU A 276 -3.31 17.42 -1.83
C GLU A 276 -3.97 16.27 -2.63
N THR A 277 -3.22 15.52 -3.42
CA THR A 277 -3.72 14.30 -4.10
C THR A 277 -3.70 13.06 -3.21
N LEU A 278 -2.95 13.09 -2.10
CA LEU A 278 -2.96 11.99 -1.13
C LEU A 278 -4.31 11.92 -0.40
N PRO A 279 -4.73 10.72 0.03
CA PRO A 279 -5.89 10.58 0.89
C PRO A 279 -5.70 11.42 2.16
N LYS A 280 -6.77 12.08 2.61
CA LYS A 280 -6.74 12.94 3.80
C LYS A 280 -7.88 12.63 4.74
N GLN A 281 -7.64 12.90 6.02
CA GLN A 281 -8.66 12.76 7.04
C GLN A 281 -9.71 13.88 6.89
N GLY A 282 -10.99 13.52 6.96
CA GLY A 282 -12.07 14.50 7.00
C GLY A 282 -12.02 15.34 8.29
N ASP A 283 -12.66 16.51 8.31
CA ASP A 283 -12.68 17.36 9.49
C ASP A 283 -13.40 16.66 10.65
N ILE A 284 -12.69 16.52 11.78
CA ILE A 284 -13.09 15.78 12.99
C ILE A 284 -13.47 16.73 14.13
N SER A 285 -13.40 18.05 13.93
CA SER A 285 -13.57 19.05 14.99
C SER A 285 -14.93 18.96 15.70
N GLY A 286 -15.98 18.48 15.01
CA GLY A 286 -17.30 18.22 15.61
C GLY A 286 -17.44 16.87 16.33
N ILE A 287 -16.53 15.91 16.11
CA ILE A 287 -16.66 14.53 16.59
C ILE A 287 -16.04 14.33 17.99
N ARG A 288 -15.09 15.17 18.39
CA ARG A 288 -14.33 15.00 19.64
C ARG A 288 -14.94 15.76 20.80
N ALA A 289 -15.09 15.08 21.95
CA ALA A 289 -15.52 15.70 23.19
C ALA A 289 -14.41 16.61 23.76
N GLU A 290 -14.81 17.71 24.39
CA GLU A 290 -13.90 18.67 25.02
C GLU A 290 -13.13 18.03 26.20
N TYR A 291 -11.83 18.35 26.30
CA TYR A 291 -11.00 17.94 27.43
C TYR A 291 -11.22 18.89 28.61
N MET A 292 -11.52 18.34 29.77
CA MET A 292 -11.63 19.12 31.01
C MET A 292 -10.25 19.33 31.63
N ASP A 293 -9.89 20.59 31.85
CA ASP A 293 -8.63 20.94 32.51
C ASP A 293 -8.49 20.23 33.87
N ASP A 294 -7.25 19.81 34.17
CA ASP A 294 -6.85 19.03 35.35
C ASP A 294 -7.52 17.66 35.56
N SER A 295 -8.49 17.25 34.72
CA SER A 295 -9.22 15.99 34.87
C SER A 295 -8.33 14.75 34.81
N ARG A 296 -7.23 14.82 34.04
CA ARG A 296 -6.25 13.75 33.84
C ARG A 296 -4.82 14.26 33.90
N LYS A 297 -4.56 15.25 34.76
CA LYS A 297 -3.25 15.91 34.85
C LYS A 297 -2.10 14.93 35.09
N MET A 298 -2.27 14.03 36.06
CA MET A 298 -1.28 13.00 36.37
C MET A 298 -1.01 12.08 35.17
N ASP A 299 -2.06 11.67 34.45
CA ASP A 299 -1.93 10.82 33.27
C ASP A 299 -1.13 11.54 32.16
N VAL A 300 -1.43 12.83 31.91
CA VAL A 300 -0.72 13.65 30.93
C VAL A 300 0.76 13.78 31.30
N GLU A 301 1.06 14.11 32.56
CA GLU A 301 2.44 14.26 33.04
C GLU A 301 3.24 12.95 32.90
N GLU A 302 2.64 11.82 33.24
CA GLU A 302 3.28 10.51 33.14
C GLU A 302 3.48 10.06 31.69
N ILE A 303 2.47 10.24 30.83
CA ILE A 303 2.58 9.96 29.39
C ILE A 303 3.66 10.83 28.74
N CYS A 304 3.69 12.13 29.04
CA CYS A 304 4.72 13.04 28.52
C CYS A 304 6.12 12.64 28.99
N LYS A 305 6.27 12.25 30.26
CA LYS A 305 7.54 11.75 30.79
C LYS A 305 8.04 10.54 29.99
N HIS A 306 7.17 9.56 29.73
CA HIS A 306 7.54 8.40 28.93
C HIS A 306 7.79 8.73 27.45
N LEU A 307 7.07 9.70 26.89
CA LEU A 307 7.29 10.15 25.52
C LEU A 307 8.66 10.80 25.32
N PHE A 308 9.21 11.51 26.31
CA PHE A 308 10.47 12.23 26.15
C PHE A 308 11.68 11.55 26.80
N ASP A 309 11.50 10.86 27.92
CA ASP A 309 12.62 10.28 28.68
C ASP A 309 12.88 8.80 28.35
N ALA A 310 11.87 8.10 27.80
CA ALA A 310 11.93 6.66 27.60
C ALA A 310 12.38 6.28 26.18
N ALA A 311 12.96 5.10 25.98
CA ALA A 311 13.51 4.69 24.68
C ALA A 311 12.47 4.03 23.75
N GLU A 312 11.28 3.73 24.28
CA GLU A 312 10.22 3.02 23.57
C GLU A 312 9.66 3.83 22.39
N LEU A 313 9.41 3.13 21.28
CA LEU A 313 8.83 3.69 20.05
C LEU A 313 7.38 4.08 20.24
N VAL A 314 6.61 3.23 20.93
CA VAL A 314 5.16 3.37 21.04
C VAL A 314 4.77 3.53 22.50
N VAL A 315 4.06 4.62 22.82
CA VAL A 315 3.26 4.70 24.04
C VAL A 315 1.85 4.22 23.71
N TRP A 316 1.52 3.03 24.20
CA TRP A 316 0.25 2.39 23.94
C TRP A 316 -0.71 2.63 25.11
N ILE A 317 -1.71 3.48 24.87
CA ILE A 317 -2.72 3.83 25.86
C ILE A 317 -3.91 2.89 25.70
N GLU A 318 -4.04 1.96 26.64
CA GLU A 318 -5.18 1.05 26.69
C GLU A 318 -6.22 1.49 27.72
N GLY A 319 -7.44 1.00 27.61
CA GLY A 319 -8.44 1.18 28.66
C GLY A 319 -9.85 0.87 28.15
N PRO A 320 -10.82 0.65 29.04
CA PRO A 320 -12.17 0.26 28.64
C PRO A 320 -12.81 1.29 27.69
N ALA A 321 -13.83 0.84 26.95
CA ALA A 321 -14.63 1.72 26.12
C ALA A 321 -15.18 2.89 26.95
N GLY A 322 -15.04 4.12 26.44
CA GLY A 322 -15.63 5.29 27.07
C GLY A 322 -14.89 5.93 28.24
N VAL A 323 -13.68 5.47 28.55
CA VAL A 323 -12.83 6.04 29.61
C VAL A 323 -12.26 7.43 29.27
N GLY A 324 -12.27 7.84 27.99
CA GLY A 324 -11.79 9.16 27.55
C GLY A 324 -10.43 9.18 26.83
N LYS A 325 -9.98 8.05 26.27
CA LYS A 325 -8.70 7.94 25.52
C LYS A 325 -8.58 8.95 24.38
N SER A 326 -9.59 9.03 23.52
CA SER A 326 -9.60 9.95 22.37
C SER A 326 -9.56 11.42 22.81
N THR A 327 -10.26 11.77 23.90
CA THR A 327 -10.24 13.12 24.49
C THR A 327 -8.86 13.48 25.05
N LEU A 328 -8.21 12.54 25.76
CA LEU A 328 -6.85 12.70 26.27
C LEU A 328 -5.85 12.92 25.13
N VAL A 329 -5.92 12.08 24.10
CA VAL A 329 -4.99 12.12 22.98
C VAL A 329 -5.23 13.33 22.05
N ASP A 330 -6.46 13.83 21.95
CA ASP A 330 -6.72 15.12 21.29
C ASP A 330 -6.07 16.28 22.04
N HIS A 331 -6.19 16.32 23.38
CA HIS A 331 -5.51 17.31 24.20
C HIS A 331 -3.98 17.25 24.03
N LEU A 332 -3.40 16.05 24.07
CA LEU A 332 -1.97 15.85 23.80
C LEU A 332 -1.59 16.32 22.38
N SER A 333 -2.41 16.03 21.38
CA SER A 333 -2.20 16.49 20.00
C SER A 333 -2.12 18.01 19.90
N GLN A 334 -3.00 18.73 20.58
CA GLN A 334 -2.99 20.20 20.61
C GLN A 334 -1.74 20.75 21.30
N GLN A 335 -1.36 20.19 22.46
CA GLN A 335 -0.14 20.58 23.17
C GLN A 335 1.11 20.34 22.32
N LEU A 336 1.25 19.13 21.74
CA LEU A 336 2.38 18.76 20.89
C LEU A 336 2.47 19.60 19.61
N ARG A 337 1.32 19.95 19.02
CA ARG A 337 1.26 20.85 17.86
C ARG A 337 1.77 22.24 18.23
N SER A 338 1.34 22.78 19.38
CA SER A 338 1.80 24.09 19.86
C SER A 338 3.30 24.12 20.17
N ALA A 339 3.87 22.98 20.58
CA ALA A 339 5.30 22.79 20.79
C ALA A 339 6.09 22.50 19.50
N GLY A 340 5.43 22.36 18.35
CA GLY A 340 6.08 22.00 17.07
C GLY A 340 6.55 20.54 16.98
N LEU A 341 6.13 19.69 17.92
CA LEU A 341 6.58 18.29 18.04
C LEU A 341 5.61 17.28 17.39
N LEU A 342 4.42 17.70 16.99
CA LEU A 342 3.46 16.82 16.32
C LEU A 342 3.84 16.61 14.86
N ALA A 343 4.07 15.35 14.45
CA ALA A 343 4.21 14.97 13.04
C ALA A 343 2.84 14.81 12.38
N ALA A 344 2.00 13.93 12.91
CA ALA A 344 0.68 13.62 12.38
C ALA A 344 -0.27 13.17 13.48
N SER A 345 -1.57 13.36 13.29
CA SER A 345 -2.60 12.85 14.19
C SER A 345 -3.77 12.32 13.38
N LEU A 346 -4.15 11.07 13.64
CA LEU A 346 -5.19 10.37 12.92
C LEU A 346 -6.19 9.74 13.90
N PHE A 347 -7.48 9.78 13.56
CA PHE A 347 -8.55 9.11 14.31
C PHE A 347 -9.18 8.04 13.43
N LEU A 348 -8.90 6.77 13.74
CA LEU A 348 -9.32 5.65 12.92
C LEU A 348 -10.81 5.31 13.06
N GLY A 349 -11.44 5.69 14.19
CA GLY A 349 -12.87 5.51 14.40
C GLY A 349 -13.77 6.30 13.44
N ALA A 350 -13.23 7.25 12.67
CA ALA A 350 -13.99 7.99 11.66
C ALA A 350 -14.12 7.27 10.30
N PHE A 351 -13.39 6.17 10.05
CA PHE A 351 -13.37 5.51 8.75
C PHE A 351 -14.30 4.28 8.69
N PRO A 352 -14.97 4.03 7.54
CA PRO A 352 -15.62 2.75 7.30
C PRO A 352 -14.57 1.64 7.34
N THR A 353 -14.74 0.67 8.24
CA THR A 353 -13.70 -0.25 8.70
C THR A 353 -13.23 -1.28 7.67
N ASP A 354 -13.87 -1.32 6.50
CA ASP A 354 -13.80 -2.47 5.58
C ASP A 354 -13.08 -2.14 4.25
N ASN A 355 -12.90 -0.85 3.91
CA ASN A 355 -12.38 -0.45 2.59
C ASN A 355 -11.03 0.27 2.63
N VAL A 356 -10.51 0.61 3.81
CA VAL A 356 -9.26 1.37 3.94
C VAL A 356 -8.13 0.44 4.37
N GLY A 357 -7.29 0.08 3.40
CA GLY A 357 -6.07 -0.70 3.63
C GLY A 357 -4.97 0.10 4.34
N PRO A 358 -3.97 -0.57 4.94
CA PRO A 358 -2.91 0.07 5.71
C PRO A 358 -2.05 1.02 4.88
N GLU A 359 -1.89 0.78 3.59
CA GLU A 359 -1.22 1.69 2.67
C GLU A 359 -1.90 3.07 2.62
N THR A 360 -3.24 3.08 2.63
CA THR A 360 -4.01 4.33 2.59
C THR A 360 -3.81 5.10 3.88
N ILE A 361 -3.84 4.42 5.05
CA ILE A 361 -3.56 5.03 6.35
C ILE A 361 -2.16 5.65 6.40
N ILE A 362 -1.15 4.96 5.88
CA ILE A 362 0.23 5.49 5.81
C ILE A 362 0.29 6.76 4.93
N LYS A 363 -0.36 6.75 3.77
CA LYS A 363 -0.45 7.93 2.89
C LYS A 363 -1.20 9.10 3.55
N MET A 364 -2.22 8.81 4.37
CA MET A 364 -2.95 9.82 5.14
C MET A 364 -2.09 10.44 6.25
N LEU A 365 -1.32 9.61 6.97
CA LEU A 365 -0.34 10.09 7.94
C LEU A 365 0.69 11.00 7.25
N SER A 366 1.18 10.60 6.07
CA SER A 366 2.11 11.39 5.27
C SER A 366 1.53 12.74 4.85
N HIS A 367 0.26 12.78 4.43
CA HIS A 367 -0.44 14.03 4.16
C HIS A 367 -0.45 14.96 5.40
N GLU A 368 -0.78 14.44 6.59
CA GLU A 368 -0.74 15.23 7.83
C GLU A 368 0.68 15.67 8.20
N VAL A 369 1.72 14.85 7.94
CA VAL A 369 3.12 15.26 8.08
C VAL A 369 3.43 16.46 7.20
N GLY A 370 3.10 16.40 5.90
CA GLY A 370 3.34 17.50 4.97
C GLY A 370 2.59 18.78 5.34
N LYS A 371 1.39 18.65 5.91
CA LYS A 371 0.58 19.77 6.40
C LYS A 371 1.17 20.43 7.65
N ASN A 372 1.64 19.64 8.62
CA ASN A 372 2.26 20.17 9.85
C ASN A 372 3.70 20.66 9.58
N HIS A 373 4.42 20.01 8.66
CA HIS A 373 5.81 20.28 8.32
C HIS A 373 6.01 20.43 6.80
N PRO A 374 5.76 21.62 6.23
CA PRO A 374 5.86 21.85 4.77
C PRO A 374 7.23 21.53 4.15
N ARG A 375 8.30 21.51 4.95
CA ARG A 375 9.65 21.12 4.49
C ARG A 375 9.77 19.63 4.14
N ALA A 376 8.88 18.78 4.65
CA ALA A 376 8.86 17.35 4.37
C ALA A 376 8.19 17.02 3.02
N ILE A 377 7.43 17.95 2.43
CA ILE A 377 6.60 17.72 1.22
C ILE A 377 7.44 17.19 0.06
N LEU A 378 8.64 17.72 -0.16
CA LEU A 378 9.50 17.28 -1.25
C LEU A 378 9.84 15.77 -1.15
N LYS A 379 10.13 15.29 0.06
CA LYS A 379 10.40 13.87 0.30
C LYS A 379 9.15 13.00 0.19
N ILE A 380 7.99 13.53 0.58
CA ILE A 380 6.70 12.85 0.38
C ILE A 380 6.41 12.69 -1.13
N VAL A 381 6.65 13.72 -1.93
CA VAL A 381 6.48 13.66 -3.39
C VAL A 381 7.48 12.68 -4.04
N GLU A 382 8.71 12.59 -3.53
CA GLU A 382 9.65 11.53 -3.94
C GLU A 382 9.08 10.12 -3.65
N ALA A 383 8.53 9.90 -2.45
CA ALA A 383 7.90 8.63 -2.06
C ALA A 383 6.72 8.26 -2.97
N MET A 384 5.90 9.24 -3.36
CA MET A 384 4.79 9.03 -4.31
C MET A 384 5.22 8.45 -5.66
N ASN A 385 6.45 8.75 -6.09
CA ASN A 385 6.98 8.25 -7.35
C ASN A 385 7.68 6.88 -7.18
N LYS A 386 8.28 6.62 -6.01
CA LYS A 386 9.05 5.39 -5.73
C LYS A 386 8.16 4.20 -5.33
N CYS A 387 7.10 4.43 -4.57
CA CYS A 387 6.41 3.36 -3.83
C CYS A 387 5.27 2.65 -4.58
N ASN A 388 5.24 2.64 -5.92
CA ASN A 388 4.20 1.89 -6.64
C ASN A 388 4.51 0.39 -6.59
N GLY A 389 3.65 -0.40 -5.91
CA GLY A 389 3.76 -1.86 -5.84
C GLY A 389 4.82 -2.39 -4.89
N LEU A 390 5.35 -1.57 -3.97
CA LEU A 390 6.28 -2.02 -2.95
C LEU A 390 5.54 -2.73 -1.79
N PRO A 391 6.23 -3.60 -1.03
CA PRO A 391 5.73 -4.10 0.25
C PRO A 391 5.31 -2.97 1.21
N LEU A 392 4.29 -3.25 2.03
CA LEU A 392 3.71 -2.29 2.97
C LEU A 392 4.73 -1.67 3.95
N GLN A 393 5.82 -2.40 4.26
CA GLN A 393 6.89 -1.95 5.15
C GLN A 393 7.65 -0.77 4.55
N ASP A 394 8.01 -0.87 3.27
CA ASP A 394 8.72 0.18 2.53
C ASP A 394 7.88 1.46 2.41
N HIS A 395 6.55 1.34 2.49
CA HIS A 395 5.65 2.50 2.50
C HIS A 395 5.80 3.32 3.78
N VAL A 396 5.94 2.68 4.94
CA VAL A 396 6.15 3.41 6.21
C VAL A 396 7.50 4.14 6.17
N GLU A 397 8.54 3.49 5.65
CA GLU A 397 9.87 4.09 5.51
C GLU A 397 9.82 5.31 4.57
N CYS A 398 9.29 5.15 3.36
CA CYS A 398 9.29 6.22 2.36
C CYS A 398 8.31 7.37 2.67
N TYR A 399 7.12 7.08 3.20
CA TYR A 399 6.08 8.11 3.41
C TYR A 399 6.11 8.74 4.80
N ILE A 400 6.72 8.11 5.80
CA ILE A 400 6.76 8.62 7.18
C ILE A 400 8.20 8.88 7.60
N LEU A 401 9.08 7.87 7.54
CA LEU A 401 10.42 7.99 8.12
C LEU A 401 11.33 8.93 7.31
N GLU A 402 11.53 8.69 6.01
CA GLU A 402 12.39 9.54 5.16
C GLU A 402 11.97 11.03 5.19
N PRO A 403 10.67 11.37 5.12
CA PRO A 403 10.23 12.76 5.24
C PRO A 403 10.54 13.37 6.61
N LEU A 404 10.33 12.63 7.71
CA LEU A 404 10.63 13.13 9.06
C LEU A 404 12.13 13.27 9.31
N GLN A 405 12.95 12.32 8.86
CA GLN A 405 14.42 12.39 8.94
C GLN A 405 14.95 13.62 8.18
N SER A 406 14.35 13.95 7.04
CA SER A 406 14.75 15.13 6.23
C SER A 406 14.56 16.47 6.93
N LEU A 407 13.73 16.52 7.98
CA LEU A 407 13.51 17.73 8.78
C LEU A 407 14.69 17.99 9.72
N ALA A 408 15.50 16.97 10.04
CA ALA A 408 16.61 17.03 10.99
C ALA A 408 16.20 17.67 12.33
N HIS A 409 15.03 17.27 12.85
CA HIS A 409 14.49 17.81 14.09
C HIS A 409 15.29 17.29 15.31
N PRO A 410 15.61 18.12 16.32
CA PRO A 410 16.47 17.71 17.46
C PRO A 410 15.79 16.74 18.44
N HIS A 411 14.46 16.65 18.39
CA HIS A 411 13.64 15.77 19.20
C HIS A 411 12.73 14.92 18.31
N PRO A 412 12.36 13.71 18.73
CA PRO A 412 11.48 12.86 17.95
C PRO A 412 10.12 13.53 17.73
N LEU A 413 9.63 13.48 16.50
CA LEU A 413 8.31 13.97 16.16
C LEU A 413 7.27 12.89 16.46
N ILE A 414 6.11 13.30 16.97
CA ILE A 414 5.11 12.37 17.51
C ILE A 414 3.98 12.16 16.50
N VAL A 415 3.72 10.90 16.19
CA VAL A 415 2.60 10.44 15.37
C VAL A 415 1.53 9.85 16.28
N ILE A 416 0.31 10.33 16.17
CA ILE A 416 -0.81 9.89 17.00
C ILE A 416 -1.78 9.07 16.13
N VAL A 417 -2.08 7.84 16.56
CA VAL A 417 -3.06 6.95 15.93
C VAL A 417 -4.10 6.54 16.97
N ASP A 418 -5.25 7.18 16.92
CA ASP A 418 -6.34 7.00 17.88
C ASP A 418 -7.35 5.95 17.39
N ALA A 419 -7.82 5.10 18.30
CA ALA A 419 -8.84 4.05 18.12
C ALA A 419 -8.44 2.95 17.12
N VAL A 420 -7.21 2.42 17.28
CA VAL A 420 -6.63 1.46 16.33
C VAL A 420 -7.42 0.15 16.23
N ASP A 421 -8.04 -0.26 17.32
CA ASP A 421 -8.86 -1.46 17.41
C ASP A 421 -10.22 -1.33 16.70
N GLU A 422 -10.64 -0.11 16.36
CA GLU A 422 -11.83 0.11 15.52
C GLU A 422 -11.56 -0.17 14.04
N TRP A 423 -10.30 -0.35 13.62
CA TRP A 423 -9.95 -0.57 12.22
C TRP A 423 -9.51 -2.01 11.93
N LYS A 424 -10.22 -2.76 11.08
CA LYS A 424 -9.96 -4.20 10.87
C LYS A 424 -8.54 -4.55 10.41
N SER A 425 -7.92 -3.73 9.56
CA SER A 425 -6.57 -4.00 9.04
C SER A 425 -5.44 -3.48 9.93
N HIS A 426 -5.75 -3.06 11.17
CA HIS A 426 -4.74 -2.64 12.14
C HIS A 426 -3.63 -3.65 12.41
N PRO A 427 -3.84 -4.98 12.41
CA PRO A 427 -2.75 -5.93 12.66
C PRO A 427 -1.62 -5.79 11.64
N SER A 428 -1.95 -5.54 10.37
CA SER A 428 -0.96 -5.35 9.30
C SER A 428 -0.17 -4.04 9.47
N PHE A 429 -0.82 -2.96 9.90
CA PHE A 429 -0.13 -1.70 10.21
C PHE A 429 0.75 -1.81 11.46
N ILE A 430 0.24 -2.42 12.53
CA ILE A 430 1.04 -2.65 13.74
C ILE A 430 2.27 -3.51 13.41
N LYS A 431 2.12 -4.56 12.59
CA LYS A 431 3.26 -5.34 12.08
C LYS A 431 4.30 -4.47 11.37
N THR A 432 3.89 -3.43 10.64
CA THR A 432 4.85 -2.52 9.99
C THR A 432 5.56 -1.60 10.99
N LEU A 433 4.95 -1.23 12.11
CA LEU A 433 5.63 -0.45 13.17
C LEU A 433 6.74 -1.23 13.85
N ALA A 434 6.66 -2.55 13.84
CA ALA A 434 7.73 -3.42 14.28
C ALA A 434 9.02 -3.24 13.47
N HIS A 435 9.01 -2.42 12.39
CA HIS A 435 10.12 -2.03 11.51
C HIS A 435 10.68 -0.63 11.81
N LEU A 436 10.22 0.04 12.87
CA LEU A 436 10.69 1.38 13.27
C LEU A 436 11.39 1.45 14.64
N ASN A 437 11.52 0.35 15.41
CA ASN A 437 12.03 0.42 16.79
C ASN A 437 13.44 0.99 16.98
N LEU A 438 14.34 0.93 15.98
CA LEU A 438 15.68 1.51 16.15
C LEU A 438 15.76 2.98 15.69
N GLU A 439 14.65 3.54 15.20
CA GLU A 439 14.54 4.90 14.68
C GLU A 439 13.74 5.81 15.64
N THR A 440 13.69 5.45 16.94
CA THR A 440 12.95 6.16 18.00
C THR A 440 13.42 7.59 18.24
N SER A 441 14.63 7.93 17.78
CA SER A 441 15.19 9.29 17.84
C SER A 441 14.50 10.25 16.86
N THR A 442 13.91 9.73 15.77
CA THR A 442 13.26 10.54 14.74
C THR A 442 11.74 10.61 14.94
N VAL A 443 11.12 9.48 15.30
CA VAL A 443 9.66 9.36 15.40
C VAL A 443 9.24 8.54 16.61
N LYS A 444 8.14 8.95 17.25
CA LYS A 444 7.44 8.17 18.29
C LYS A 444 5.96 8.10 17.99
N PHE A 445 5.32 7.03 18.46
CA PHE A 445 3.89 6.80 18.26
C PHE A 445 3.12 6.84 19.57
N ILE A 446 1.97 7.50 19.57
CA ILE A 446 0.92 7.30 20.57
C ILE A 446 -0.19 6.52 19.91
N ILE A 447 -0.50 5.33 20.45
CA ILE A 447 -1.55 4.47 19.93
C ILE A 447 -2.58 4.23 21.03
N THR A 448 -3.86 4.34 20.71
CA THR A 448 -4.93 4.01 21.66
C THR A 448 -5.72 2.78 21.22
N SER A 449 -6.07 1.92 22.18
CA SER A 449 -6.95 0.76 21.97
C SER A 449 -7.81 0.46 23.20
N ARG A 450 -8.83 -0.41 23.07
CA ARG A 450 -9.62 -0.86 24.23
C ARG A 450 -8.97 -1.98 25.03
N SER A 451 -8.35 -2.93 24.35
CA SER A 451 -7.77 -4.13 24.95
C SER A 451 -6.25 -4.15 24.85
N LYS A 452 -5.65 -4.96 25.73
CA LYS A 452 -4.21 -5.23 25.71
C LYS A 452 -3.81 -5.73 24.33
N PRO A 453 -2.80 -5.14 23.68
CA PRO A 453 -2.33 -5.63 22.39
C PRO A 453 -1.89 -7.11 22.43
N ARG A 454 -1.40 -7.60 23.58
CA ARG A 454 -1.06 -9.02 23.81
C ARG A 454 -2.27 -9.96 23.85
N SER A 455 -3.46 -9.46 24.19
CA SER A 455 -4.69 -10.27 24.20
C SER A 455 -5.32 -10.42 22.81
N SER A 456 -4.97 -9.53 21.87
CA SER A 456 -5.48 -9.51 20.50
C SER A 456 -4.66 -10.34 19.49
N HIS A 457 -3.65 -11.11 19.94
CA HIS A 457 -2.77 -11.90 19.08
C HIS A 457 -2.19 -11.10 17.90
N LEU A 458 -1.78 -9.85 18.14
CA LEU A 458 -1.25 -8.99 17.09
C LEU A 458 0.08 -9.56 16.56
N PRO A 459 0.23 -9.70 15.23
CA PRO A 459 1.43 -10.26 14.64
C PRO A 459 2.63 -9.34 14.92
N ASP A 460 3.76 -9.94 15.30
CA ASP A 460 5.02 -9.26 15.58
C ASP A 460 4.95 -8.17 16.68
N PHE A 461 3.90 -8.14 17.51
CA PHE A 461 3.76 -7.15 18.57
C PHE A 461 4.89 -7.21 19.60
N ASP A 462 5.37 -8.42 19.93
CA ASP A 462 6.52 -8.61 20.84
C ASP A 462 7.82 -8.03 20.27
N LYS A 463 7.86 -7.76 18.96
CA LYS A 463 8.98 -7.10 18.29
C LYS A 463 8.85 -5.58 18.31
N ILE A 464 7.82 -4.96 18.91
CA ILE A 464 7.65 -3.50 19.02
C ILE A 464 8.05 -3.07 20.44
N SER A 465 8.86 -2.01 20.54
CA SER A 465 9.18 -1.38 21.82
C SER A 465 7.99 -0.54 22.28
N VAL A 466 7.17 -1.13 23.15
CA VAL A 466 5.91 -0.53 23.59
C VAL A 466 5.91 -0.30 25.09
N HIS A 467 5.69 0.95 25.48
CA HIS A 467 5.28 1.28 26.83
C HIS A 467 3.76 1.17 26.94
N LEU A 468 3.26 0.21 27.72
CA LEU A 468 1.83 0.04 27.94
C LEU A 468 1.37 0.93 29.10
N TYR A 469 0.47 1.86 28.79
CA TYR A 469 -0.17 2.73 29.78
C TYR A 469 -1.65 2.38 29.91
N THR A 470 -2.06 1.86 31.07
CA THR A 470 -3.46 1.53 31.33
C THR A 470 -4.20 2.76 31.85
N LEU A 471 -5.10 3.31 31.04
CA LEU A 471 -5.93 4.44 31.40
C LEU A 471 -7.12 3.98 32.26
N HIS A 472 -7.12 4.39 33.52
CA HIS A 472 -8.17 4.04 34.47
C HIS A 472 -9.40 4.96 34.38
N PRO A 473 -10.58 4.49 34.82
CA PRO A 473 -11.77 5.32 35.02
C PRO A 473 -11.46 6.58 35.83
N VAL A 474 -12.06 7.71 35.46
CA VAL A 474 -11.82 8.98 36.17
C VAL A 474 -12.41 8.92 37.58
N PRO A 475 -11.81 9.64 38.56
CA PRO A 475 -12.39 9.77 39.89
C PRO A 475 -13.82 10.33 39.84
N GLN A 476 -14.66 9.92 40.79
CA GLN A 476 -16.05 10.40 40.85
C GLN A 476 -16.15 11.93 40.93
N GLU A 477 -15.20 12.62 41.57
CA GLU A 477 -15.18 14.09 41.63
C GLU A 477 -15.03 14.74 40.24
N VAL A 478 -14.27 14.12 39.34
CA VAL A 478 -14.15 14.57 37.94
C VAL A 478 -15.48 14.38 37.21
N VAL A 479 -16.14 13.23 37.40
CA VAL A 479 -17.47 12.97 36.81
C VAL A 479 -18.52 13.97 37.34
N LYS A 480 -18.53 14.26 38.64
CA LYS A 480 -19.43 15.26 39.23
C LYS A 480 -19.21 16.64 38.60
N THR A 481 -17.95 17.03 38.44
CA THR A 481 -17.59 18.31 37.81
C THR A 481 -18.05 18.35 36.34
N TYR A 482 -17.82 17.26 35.60
CA TYR A 482 -18.30 17.10 34.22
C TYR A 482 -19.82 17.22 34.12
N LEU A 483 -20.56 16.47 34.95
CA LEU A 483 -22.02 16.48 34.97
C LEU A 483 -22.56 17.88 35.30
N ASN A 484 -22.02 18.53 36.34
CA ASN A 484 -22.45 19.88 36.73
C ASN A 484 -22.21 20.89 35.61
N HIS A 485 -21.04 20.84 34.96
CA HIS A 485 -20.72 21.71 33.84
C HIS A 485 -21.72 21.54 32.68
N HIS A 486 -22.04 20.30 32.32
CA HIS A 486 -23.01 20.05 31.25
C HIS A 486 -24.46 20.31 31.68
N PHE A 487 -24.83 20.09 32.94
CA PHE A 487 -26.17 20.40 33.46
C PHE A 487 -26.51 21.88 33.45
N ASP A 488 -25.50 22.77 33.42
CA ASP A 488 -25.70 24.20 33.23
C ASP A 488 -26.27 24.54 31.84
N SER A 489 -26.01 23.70 30.84
CA SER A 489 -26.50 23.87 29.47
C SER A 489 -27.87 23.24 29.20
N ILE A 490 -28.41 22.48 30.15
CA ILE A 490 -29.68 21.76 30.01
C ILE A 490 -30.84 22.65 30.47
N ASP A 491 -31.90 22.66 29.67
CA ASP A 491 -33.15 23.37 29.95
C ASP A 491 -34.02 22.53 30.92
N TRP A 492 -33.77 22.69 32.22
CA TRP A 492 -34.52 22.00 33.28
C TRP A 492 -35.92 22.59 33.47
N ASP A 493 -36.92 21.75 33.70
CA ASP A 493 -38.27 22.23 33.99
C ASP A 493 -38.25 23.11 35.24
N TYR A 494 -38.76 24.33 35.10
CA TYR A 494 -38.79 25.34 36.17
C TYR A 494 -37.39 25.73 36.70
N GLY A 495 -36.31 25.42 35.96
CA GLY A 495 -34.92 25.76 36.32
C GLY A 495 -34.34 24.97 37.49
N ARG A 496 -35.02 23.90 37.95
CA ARG A 496 -34.55 23.09 39.07
C ARG A 496 -33.44 22.14 38.62
N LYS A 497 -32.20 22.44 39.01
CA LYS A 497 -31.07 21.53 38.76
C LYS A 497 -31.11 20.29 39.68
N PRO A 498 -30.44 19.19 39.30
CA PRO A 498 -30.27 18.02 40.15
C PRO A 498 -29.61 18.38 41.48
N SER A 499 -30.06 17.72 42.55
CA SER A 499 -29.47 17.83 43.87
C SER A 499 -28.08 17.19 43.93
N SER A 500 -27.28 17.60 44.92
CA SER A 500 -25.95 17.01 45.14
C SER A 500 -25.98 15.49 45.34
N TYR A 501 -27.09 14.95 45.87
CA TYR A 501 -27.29 13.51 46.03
C TYR A 501 -27.49 12.81 44.68
N GLU A 502 -28.32 13.39 43.81
CA GLU A 502 -28.58 12.85 42.47
C GLU A 502 -27.32 12.88 41.61
N VAL A 503 -26.54 13.98 41.65
CA VAL A 503 -25.25 14.08 40.94
C VAL A 503 -24.24 13.06 41.47
N HIS A 504 -24.18 12.85 42.79
CA HIS A 504 -23.32 11.82 43.37
C HIS A 504 -23.72 10.43 42.92
N ARG A 505 -25.02 10.12 42.92
CA ARG A 505 -25.54 8.83 42.47
C ARG A 505 -25.26 8.58 40.99
N LEU A 506 -25.39 9.58 40.13
CA LEU A 506 -24.99 9.48 38.72
C LEU A 506 -23.49 9.23 38.55
N ALA A 507 -22.65 9.87 39.38
CA ALA A 507 -21.21 9.66 39.35
C ALA A 507 -20.83 8.24 39.83
N GLU A 508 -21.60 7.64 40.75
CA GLU A 508 -21.45 6.23 41.11
C GLU A 508 -21.86 5.29 39.97
N LEU A 509 -23.01 5.56 39.34
CA LEU A 509 -23.56 4.74 38.25
C LEU A 509 -22.68 4.75 37.00
N SER A 510 -21.95 5.84 36.75
CA SER A 510 -21.04 5.93 35.61
C SER A 510 -19.82 5.02 35.72
N GLY A 511 -19.48 4.56 36.93
CA GLY A 511 -18.26 3.79 37.17
C GLY A 511 -16.97 4.52 36.76
N GLY A 512 -17.00 5.85 36.61
CA GLY A 512 -15.88 6.65 36.08
C GLY A 512 -15.73 6.64 34.56
N LEU A 513 -16.73 6.17 33.81
CA LEU A 513 -16.77 6.21 32.34
C LEU A 513 -17.39 7.52 31.85
N LEU A 514 -16.59 8.37 31.21
CA LEU A 514 -17.06 9.67 30.70
C LEU A 514 -18.09 9.54 29.58
N VAL A 515 -18.00 8.51 28.73
CA VAL A 515 -19.03 8.26 27.69
C VAL A 515 -20.38 7.92 28.30
N TRP A 516 -20.42 7.29 29.48
CA TRP A 516 -21.68 7.08 30.21
C TRP A 516 -22.28 8.43 30.61
N GLY A 517 -21.47 9.30 31.23
CA GLY A 517 -21.88 10.65 31.61
C GLY A 517 -22.34 11.49 30.41
N ALA A 518 -21.58 11.46 29.32
CA ALA A 518 -21.91 12.16 28.07
C ALA A 518 -23.23 11.66 27.47
N THR A 519 -23.48 10.35 27.50
CA THR A 519 -24.75 9.76 27.03
C THR A 519 -25.92 10.25 27.88
N VAL A 520 -25.77 10.30 29.21
CA VAL A 520 -26.80 10.84 30.12
C VAL A 520 -27.05 12.32 29.88
N CYS A 521 -26.00 13.14 29.75
CA CYS A 521 -26.14 14.56 29.45
C CYS A 521 -26.83 14.78 28.09
N SER A 522 -26.45 14.02 27.06
CA SER A 522 -27.08 14.06 25.74
C SER A 522 -28.57 13.73 25.85
N LEU A 523 -28.93 12.64 26.54
CA LEU A 523 -30.32 12.25 26.77
C LEU A 523 -31.16 13.33 27.45
N LEU A 524 -30.62 13.95 28.49
CA LEU A 524 -31.30 15.01 29.24
C LEU A 524 -31.41 16.32 28.45
N SER A 525 -30.47 16.58 27.53
CA SER A 525 -30.50 17.77 26.66
C SER A 525 -31.47 17.65 25.48
N HIS A 526 -31.83 16.42 25.08
CA HIS A 526 -32.64 16.17 23.89
C HIS A 526 -34.15 16.32 24.18
N LYS A 527 -34.77 17.38 23.63
CA LYS A 527 -36.22 17.64 23.70
C LYS A 527 -37.10 16.68 22.87
N VAL A 528 -36.55 15.60 22.34
CA VAL A 528 -37.22 14.71 21.37
C VAL A 528 -38.15 13.70 22.07
N SER A 529 -37.96 13.45 23.36
CA SER A 529 -38.81 12.54 24.12
C SER A 529 -40.03 13.27 24.71
N SER A 530 -41.16 12.58 24.85
CA SER A 530 -42.33 13.09 25.60
C SER A 530 -42.07 13.25 27.11
N PHE A 531 -40.88 12.87 27.57
CA PHE A 531 -40.47 12.93 28.97
C PHE A 531 -39.69 14.21 29.24
N THR A 532 -39.96 14.77 30.40
CA THR A 532 -39.17 15.86 30.96
C THR A 532 -37.76 15.39 31.35
N PRO A 533 -36.74 16.29 31.36
CA PRO A 533 -35.41 15.95 31.89
C PRO A 533 -35.46 15.34 33.30
N HIS A 534 -36.39 15.79 34.15
CA HIS A 534 -36.57 15.21 35.50
C HIS A 534 -37.16 13.79 35.51
N GLU A 535 -38.11 13.48 34.63
CA GLU A 535 -38.65 12.12 34.50
C GLU A 535 -37.57 11.15 33.98
N LEU A 536 -36.76 11.58 33.00
CA LEU A 536 -35.64 10.79 32.49
C LEU A 536 -34.59 10.54 33.57
N LEU A 537 -34.22 11.59 34.31
CA LEU A 537 -33.25 11.50 35.41
C LEU A 537 -33.75 10.54 36.50
N SER A 538 -35.01 10.66 36.91
CA SER A 538 -35.60 9.78 37.93
C SER A 538 -35.60 8.32 37.49
N GLY A 539 -35.92 8.06 36.21
CA GLY A 539 -35.86 6.72 35.65
C GLY A 539 -34.45 6.14 35.61
N ILE A 540 -33.42 6.93 35.33
CA ILE A 540 -32.01 6.48 35.35
C ILE A 540 -31.58 6.16 36.79
N LEU A 541 -31.99 6.98 37.75
CA LEU A 541 -31.63 6.81 39.16
C LEU A 541 -32.33 5.63 39.85
N ALA A 542 -33.51 5.23 39.37
CA ALA A 542 -34.30 4.13 39.92
C ALA A 542 -33.75 2.72 39.58
N GLU A 543 -32.66 2.64 38.83
CA GLU A 543 -32.07 1.37 38.40
C GLU A 543 -31.31 0.69 39.56
N GLU A 544 -31.78 -0.49 40.00
CA GLU A 544 -31.09 -1.33 41.00
C GLU A 544 -29.99 -2.15 40.31
N HIS A 545 -28.71 -1.91 40.58
CA HIS A 545 -27.60 -2.76 40.07
C HIS A 545 -26.52 -3.11 41.11
N LYS A 546 -26.02 -4.36 40.99
CA LYS A 546 -24.82 -4.88 41.65
C LYS A 546 -23.59 -4.23 41.02
N VAL A 547 -22.75 -3.65 41.85
CA VAL A 547 -21.48 -3.00 41.47
C VAL A 547 -20.49 -4.04 40.94
N GLY A 548 -20.03 -3.89 39.68
CA GLY A 548 -18.80 -4.55 39.20
C GLY A 548 -18.82 -5.40 37.92
N SER A 549 -19.58 -5.08 36.86
CA SER A 549 -19.45 -5.79 35.56
C SER A 549 -19.27 -4.85 34.36
N ASP A 550 -18.63 -5.36 33.29
CA ASP A 550 -18.41 -4.73 31.98
C ASP A 550 -19.72 -4.34 31.23
N GLU A 551 -20.89 -4.50 31.85
CA GLU A 551 -22.22 -4.38 31.22
C GLU A 551 -22.94 -3.05 31.48
N GLN A 552 -22.37 -2.14 32.28
CA GLN A 552 -23.00 -0.86 32.67
C GLN A 552 -23.42 0.01 31.47
N LEU A 553 -22.55 0.11 30.45
CA LEU A 553 -22.83 0.91 29.26
C LEU A 553 -23.87 0.23 28.35
N ALA A 554 -23.79 -1.10 28.21
CA ALA A 554 -24.75 -1.91 27.45
C ALA A 554 -26.16 -1.80 28.05
N GLN A 555 -26.27 -1.80 29.38
CA GLN A 555 -27.53 -1.62 30.06
C GLN A 555 -28.11 -0.22 29.88
N LEU A 556 -27.27 0.83 29.97
CA LEU A 556 -27.72 2.20 29.68
C LEU A 556 -28.29 2.30 28.27
N TYR A 557 -27.61 1.72 27.27
CA TYR A 557 -28.13 1.67 25.90
C TYR A 557 -29.45 0.91 25.81
N HIS A 558 -29.57 -0.24 26.44
CA HIS A 558 -30.78 -1.05 26.45
C HIS A 558 -31.98 -0.27 27.01
N ASN A 559 -31.85 0.27 28.22
CA ASN A 559 -32.92 1.01 28.88
C ASN A 559 -33.28 2.27 28.10
N THR A 560 -32.29 2.95 27.53
CA THR A 560 -32.52 4.14 26.71
C THR A 560 -33.30 3.82 25.45
N ILE A 561 -32.92 2.77 24.71
CA ILE A 561 -33.64 2.37 23.48
C ILE A 561 -35.08 1.97 23.81
N ILE A 562 -35.32 1.20 24.88
CA ILE A 562 -36.68 0.81 25.28
C ILE A 562 -37.55 2.04 25.63
N ARG A 563 -36.97 3.05 26.28
CA ARG A 563 -37.68 4.29 26.64
C ARG A 563 -37.96 5.17 25.43
N LEU A 564 -36.99 5.31 24.52
CA LEU A 564 -37.10 6.16 23.33
C LEU A 564 -37.99 5.52 22.23
N PHE A 565 -38.00 4.19 22.16
CA PHE A 565 -38.73 3.42 21.15
C PHE A 565 -39.71 2.45 21.85
N THR A 566 -40.86 2.98 22.27
CA THR A 566 -41.78 2.30 23.20
C THR A 566 -42.54 1.12 22.57
N THR A 567 -43.09 1.29 21.37
CA THR A 567 -43.89 0.27 20.68
C THR A 567 -43.02 -0.73 19.92
N ASP A 568 -43.45 -2.00 19.84
CA ASP A 568 -42.75 -3.03 19.04
C ASP A 568 -42.58 -2.64 17.57
N GLU A 569 -43.59 -1.99 16.98
CA GLU A 569 -43.56 -1.51 15.58
C GLU A 569 -42.42 -0.49 15.34
N VAL A 570 -42.30 0.51 16.22
CA VAL A 570 -41.24 1.53 16.13
C VAL A 570 -39.85 0.91 16.38
N ARG A 571 -39.76 -0.11 17.24
CA ARG A 571 -38.52 -0.87 17.47
C ARG A 571 -38.11 -1.71 16.25
N GLU A 572 -39.06 -2.24 15.50
CA GLU A 572 -38.78 -2.93 14.24
C GLU A 572 -38.20 -1.97 13.18
N HIS A 573 -38.78 -0.76 13.06
CA HIS A 573 -38.24 0.27 12.17
C HIS A 573 -36.83 0.70 12.57
N LEU A 574 -36.56 0.84 13.87
CA LEU A 574 -35.21 1.09 14.38
C LEU A 574 -34.25 -0.04 13.99
N ARG A 575 -34.66 -1.30 14.19
CA ARG A 575 -33.82 -2.46 13.83
C ARG A 575 -33.49 -2.46 12.35
N ARG A 576 -34.46 -2.17 11.47
CA ARG A 576 -34.23 -2.07 10.01
C ARG A 576 -33.25 -0.95 9.66
N TYR A 577 -33.38 0.21 10.30
CA TYR A 577 -32.45 1.34 10.13
C TYR A 577 -31.02 0.98 10.59
N LEU A 578 -30.88 0.38 11.77
CA LEU A 578 -29.57 -0.05 12.30
C LEU A 578 -28.94 -1.16 11.44
N SER A 579 -29.73 -2.14 10.99
CA SER A 579 -29.28 -3.18 10.06
C SER A 579 -28.64 -2.59 8.82
N ALA A 580 -29.29 -1.64 8.15
CA ALA A 580 -28.74 -1.01 6.97
C ALA A 580 -27.51 -0.13 7.27
N THR A 581 -27.56 0.68 8.32
CA THR A 581 -26.47 1.64 8.62
C THR A 581 -25.19 0.97 9.13
N ILE A 582 -25.26 -0.20 9.77
CA ILE A 582 -24.08 -0.93 10.26
C ILE A 582 -23.16 -1.41 9.13
N VAL A 583 -23.75 -1.86 8.02
CA VAL A 583 -23.00 -2.40 6.87
C VAL A 583 -22.84 -1.37 5.73
N LEU A 584 -23.40 -0.18 5.88
CA LEU A 584 -23.35 0.90 4.88
C LEU A 584 -21.89 1.36 4.67
N GLN A 585 -21.46 1.42 3.41
CA GLN A 585 -20.05 1.68 3.06
C GLN A 585 -19.72 3.16 2.88
N GLU A 586 -20.71 3.97 2.49
CA GLU A 586 -20.59 5.41 2.22
C GLU A 586 -21.91 6.09 2.61
N ALA A 587 -21.85 7.38 2.97
CA ALA A 587 -23.04 8.14 3.33
C ALA A 587 -23.97 8.36 2.12
N LEU A 588 -25.28 8.31 2.35
CA LEU A 588 -26.31 8.45 1.32
C LEU A 588 -27.33 9.52 1.70
N PRO A 589 -27.81 10.36 0.75
CA PRO A 589 -28.94 11.25 1.01
C PRO A 589 -30.15 10.48 1.55
N VAL A 590 -30.92 11.06 2.47
CA VAL A 590 -32.08 10.42 3.13
C VAL A 590 -33.07 9.85 2.12
N HIS A 591 -33.31 10.55 1.01
CA HIS A 591 -34.18 10.07 -0.07
C HIS A 591 -33.64 8.81 -0.76
N ASP A 592 -32.33 8.77 -1.01
CA ASP A 592 -31.66 7.64 -1.66
C ASP A 592 -31.54 6.45 -0.70
N PHE A 593 -31.24 6.70 0.57
CA PHE A 593 -31.27 5.67 1.62
C PHE A 593 -32.69 5.12 1.85
N SER A 594 -33.71 6.00 1.81
CA SER A 594 -35.13 5.63 1.88
C SER A 594 -35.52 4.67 0.76
N SER A 595 -35.09 4.97 -0.46
CA SER A 595 -35.33 4.11 -1.62
C SER A 595 -34.59 2.77 -1.48
N LEU A 596 -33.34 2.79 -1.04
CA LEU A 596 -32.51 1.59 -0.88
C LEU A 596 -33.07 0.64 0.20
N VAL A 597 -33.46 1.17 1.36
CA VAL A 597 -33.90 0.33 2.49
C VAL A 597 -35.41 0.07 2.45
N GLY A 598 -36.18 0.78 1.61
CA GLY A 598 -37.64 0.68 1.54
C GLY A 598 -38.32 1.23 2.80
N MET A 599 -37.80 2.32 3.36
CA MET A 599 -38.34 2.99 4.54
C MET A 599 -38.73 4.43 4.20
N PRO A 600 -39.92 4.93 4.60
CA PRO A 600 -40.32 6.31 4.36
C PRO A 600 -39.32 7.35 4.91
N PRO A 601 -39.02 8.45 4.18
CA PRO A 601 -38.06 9.46 4.63
C PRO A 601 -38.39 10.06 6.00
N TYR A 602 -39.67 10.28 6.31
CA TYR A 602 -40.10 10.85 7.60
C TYR A 602 -39.79 9.94 8.79
N LEU A 603 -39.85 8.62 8.61
CA LEU A 603 -39.46 7.65 9.64
C LEU A 603 -37.95 7.63 9.84
N ILE A 604 -37.18 7.71 8.74
CA ILE A 604 -35.72 7.80 8.80
C ILE A 604 -35.29 9.06 9.56
N THR A 605 -35.84 10.23 9.21
CA THR A 605 -35.53 11.48 9.92
C THR A 605 -35.99 11.44 11.37
N GLY A 606 -37.13 10.79 11.66
CA GLY A 606 -37.62 10.58 13.02
C GLY A 606 -36.64 9.72 13.84
N ILE A 607 -36.19 8.59 13.29
CA ILE A 607 -35.21 7.70 13.92
C ILE A 607 -33.86 8.41 14.11
N GLN A 608 -33.37 9.14 13.11
CA GLN A 608 -32.14 9.94 13.21
C GLN A 608 -32.24 10.99 14.33
N SER A 609 -33.37 11.70 14.40
CA SER A 609 -33.63 12.68 15.45
C SER A 609 -33.68 12.03 16.83
N THR A 610 -34.32 10.88 16.98
CA THR A 610 -34.40 10.18 18.27
C THR A 610 -33.06 9.56 18.67
N LEU A 611 -32.34 8.95 17.73
CA LEU A 611 -31.03 8.34 17.98
C LEU A 611 -29.91 9.36 18.24
N SER A 612 -30.09 10.62 17.87
CA SER A 612 -29.10 11.66 18.19
C SER A 612 -28.82 11.78 19.69
N ALA A 613 -29.78 11.40 20.56
CA ALA A 613 -29.56 11.29 22.00
C ALA A 613 -28.53 10.22 22.42
N LEU A 614 -28.27 9.23 21.58
CA LEU A 614 -27.28 8.17 21.77
C LEU A 614 -26.02 8.39 20.92
N GLN A 615 -26.01 9.41 20.06
CA GLN A 615 -24.84 9.76 19.26
C GLN A 615 -23.85 10.51 20.14
N THR A 616 -22.69 9.92 20.32
CA THR A 616 -21.57 10.51 21.05
C THR A 616 -20.53 11.12 20.10
N ARG A 617 -20.75 10.98 18.78
CA ARG A 617 -19.97 11.57 17.69
C ARG A 617 -20.91 12.46 16.87
N SER A 618 -20.49 13.67 16.51
CA SER A 618 -21.25 14.51 15.58
C SER A 618 -20.98 14.10 14.13
N PRO A 619 -21.90 14.33 13.19
CA PRO A 619 -21.59 14.14 11.78
C PRO A 619 -20.51 15.14 11.30
N PRO A 620 -19.77 14.85 10.22
CA PRO A 620 -18.70 15.72 9.71
C PRO A 620 -19.19 17.16 9.46
N PRO A 621 -18.39 18.20 9.73
CA PRO A 621 -18.83 19.58 9.54
C PRO A 621 -19.12 19.87 8.06
N GLY A 622 -20.25 20.54 7.80
CA GLY A 622 -20.80 20.73 6.46
C GLY A 622 -21.70 19.60 5.97
N SER A 623 -21.91 18.54 6.75
CA SER A 623 -22.93 17.53 6.47
C SER A 623 -24.33 18.11 6.57
N ASP A 624 -25.11 17.88 5.52
CA ASP A 624 -26.52 18.27 5.50
C ASP A 624 -27.30 17.31 6.42
N LYS A 625 -28.26 17.82 7.22
CA LYS A 625 -29.14 16.96 8.05
C LYS A 625 -29.96 15.96 7.22
N ALA A 626 -29.95 16.13 5.90
CA ALA A 626 -30.57 15.28 4.90
C ALA A 626 -29.71 14.09 4.44
N VAL A 627 -28.68 13.66 5.19
CA VAL A 627 -27.81 12.52 4.85
C VAL A 627 -27.84 11.45 5.94
N VAL A 628 -27.80 10.18 5.55
CA VAL A 628 -27.63 9.01 6.40
C VAL A 628 -26.19 8.53 6.30
N HIS A 629 -25.51 8.48 7.44
CA HIS A 629 -24.12 8.02 7.53
C HIS A 629 -24.04 6.55 7.98
N PRO A 630 -22.94 5.85 7.66
CA PRO A 630 -22.62 4.57 8.29
C PRO A 630 -22.66 4.68 9.82
N ALA A 631 -23.12 3.63 10.50
CA ALA A 631 -23.28 3.65 11.95
C ALA A 631 -21.93 3.85 12.68
N SER A 632 -20.83 3.34 12.11
CA SER A 632 -19.46 3.56 12.59
C SER A 632 -19.06 5.04 12.61
N THR A 633 -19.65 5.88 11.77
CA THR A 633 -19.36 7.31 11.75
C THR A 633 -19.99 8.05 12.93
N LEU A 634 -21.16 7.62 13.42
CA LEU A 634 -21.98 8.37 14.38
C LEU A 634 -21.98 7.78 15.79
N PHE A 635 -21.76 6.48 15.91
CA PHE A 635 -21.81 5.78 17.18
C PHE A 635 -20.42 5.31 17.61
N HIS A 636 -20.17 5.36 18.91
CA HIS A 636 -19.00 4.74 19.50
C HIS A 636 -19.05 3.22 19.31
N LEU A 637 -17.90 2.55 19.12
CA LEU A 637 -17.84 1.11 18.83
C LEU A 637 -18.59 0.24 19.86
N SER A 638 -18.58 0.63 21.14
CA SER A 638 -19.34 -0.07 22.20
C SER A 638 -20.84 -0.16 21.94
N PHE A 639 -21.44 0.83 21.26
CA PHE A 639 -22.85 0.79 20.87
C PHE A 639 -23.06 -0.21 19.72
N LEU A 640 -22.17 -0.21 18.73
CA LEU A 640 -22.25 -1.14 17.60
C LEU A 640 -22.11 -2.59 18.07
N GLU A 641 -21.16 -2.86 18.97
CA GLU A 641 -21.00 -4.16 19.60
C GLU A 641 -22.24 -4.56 20.40
N TYR A 642 -22.81 -3.64 21.18
CA TYR A 642 -24.07 -3.91 21.89
C TYR A 642 -25.20 -4.33 20.94
N VAL A 643 -25.34 -3.65 19.80
CA VAL A 643 -26.36 -3.97 18.78
C VAL A 643 -26.02 -5.26 18.01
N GLN A 644 -24.76 -5.66 17.91
CA GLN A 644 -24.34 -6.88 17.18
C GLN A 644 -24.22 -8.13 18.07
N THR A 645 -24.14 -7.98 19.40
CA THR A 645 -23.89 -9.08 20.32
C THR A 645 -25.15 -9.95 20.54
N THR A 646 -24.98 -11.27 20.43
CA THR A 646 -26.02 -12.30 20.65
C THR A 646 -26.10 -12.84 22.07
N ARG A 647 -25.21 -12.40 22.99
CA ARG A 647 -25.08 -12.93 24.36
C ARG A 647 -26.27 -12.62 25.27
N VAL A 648 -27.06 -11.62 24.92
CA VAL A 648 -28.37 -11.35 25.52
C VAL A 648 -29.37 -11.44 24.37
N GLN A 649 -30.53 -12.08 24.56
CA GLN A 649 -31.66 -11.97 23.63
C GLN A 649 -32.19 -10.52 23.65
N ASN A 650 -31.37 -9.58 23.17
CA ASN A 650 -31.75 -8.20 23.00
C ASN A 650 -32.66 -8.14 21.79
N ALA A 651 -33.85 -7.56 21.96
CA ALA A 651 -34.80 -7.32 20.87
C ALA A 651 -34.25 -6.43 19.74
N PHE A 652 -33.00 -5.96 19.84
CA PHE A 652 -32.35 -5.04 18.92
C PHE A 652 -31.16 -5.66 18.19
N THR A 653 -30.86 -6.95 18.40
CA THR A 653 -29.68 -7.58 17.82
C THR A 653 -29.74 -7.59 16.29
N VAL A 654 -28.69 -7.08 15.66
CA VAL A 654 -28.51 -7.02 14.21
C VAL A 654 -27.42 -8.00 13.79
N SER A 655 -27.75 -8.86 12.82
CA SER A 655 -26.76 -9.69 12.14
C SER A 655 -26.13 -8.93 10.97
N ALA A 656 -24.81 -8.74 11.00
CA ALA A 656 -24.08 -8.15 9.87
C ALA A 656 -24.27 -8.97 8.59
N PHE A 657 -24.24 -10.30 8.69
CA PHE A 657 -24.49 -11.21 7.56
C PHE A 657 -25.86 -10.95 6.91
N ASN A 658 -26.94 -10.94 7.70
CA ASN A 658 -28.30 -10.68 7.19
C ASN A 658 -28.42 -9.26 6.61
N SER A 659 -27.71 -8.30 7.20
CA SER A 659 -27.73 -6.90 6.78
C SER A 659 -27.03 -6.70 5.43
N HIS A 660 -25.86 -7.33 5.23
CA HIS A 660 -25.20 -7.39 3.92
C HIS A 660 -26.10 -8.08 2.90
N SER A 661 -26.81 -9.15 3.29
CA SER A 661 -27.76 -9.85 2.42
C SER A 661 -28.87 -8.92 1.93
N ALA A 662 -29.54 -8.20 2.84
CA ALA A 662 -30.62 -7.29 2.52
C ALA A 662 -30.17 -6.09 1.65
N LEU A 663 -29.06 -5.44 2.00
CA LEU A 663 -28.51 -4.36 1.18
C LEU A 663 -28.01 -4.86 -0.18
N GLY A 664 -27.49 -6.09 -0.25
CA GLY A 664 -27.09 -6.74 -1.49
C GLY A 664 -28.26 -6.78 -2.48
N LEU A 665 -29.43 -7.28 -2.07
CA LEU A 665 -30.64 -7.29 -2.91
C LEU A 665 -31.08 -5.88 -3.31
N ALA A 666 -31.10 -4.96 -2.34
CA ALA A 666 -31.48 -3.58 -2.59
C ALA A 666 -30.57 -2.87 -3.60
N CYS A 667 -29.28 -3.23 -3.64
CA CYS A 667 -28.35 -2.68 -4.63
C CYS A 667 -28.57 -3.25 -6.04
N LEU A 668 -29.15 -4.45 -6.18
CA LEU A 668 -29.38 -5.06 -7.51
C LEU A 668 -30.50 -4.35 -8.29
N GLU A 669 -31.51 -3.79 -7.63
CA GLU A 669 -32.62 -3.10 -8.29
C GLU A 669 -32.17 -1.81 -9.05
N PRO A 670 -31.39 -0.90 -8.46
CA PRO A 670 -30.83 0.24 -9.21
C PRO A 670 -29.97 -0.17 -10.40
N ILE A 671 -29.27 -1.31 -10.32
CA ILE A 671 -28.39 -1.82 -11.38
C ILE A 671 -29.20 -2.31 -12.58
N THR A 672 -30.30 -3.01 -12.36
CA THR A 672 -31.18 -3.47 -13.46
C THR A 672 -31.89 -2.32 -14.16
N SER A 673 -32.09 -1.19 -13.46
CA SER A 673 -32.74 0.02 -13.98
C SER A 673 -31.84 0.97 -14.78
N LEU A 674 -30.54 0.66 -14.98
CA LEU A 674 -29.60 1.53 -15.69
C LEU A 674 -29.99 1.70 -17.17
N SER A 675 -30.17 2.96 -17.59
CA SER A 675 -30.65 3.31 -18.95
C SER A 675 -29.70 2.84 -20.07
N PRO A 676 -30.21 2.50 -21.27
CA PRO A 676 -29.46 1.88 -22.36
C PRO A 676 -28.57 2.82 -23.20
N THR A 677 -28.38 4.09 -22.83
CA THR A 677 -27.61 5.05 -23.65
C THR A 677 -26.09 4.95 -23.41
N ASN A 678 -25.32 4.75 -24.49
CA ASN A 678 -23.85 4.58 -24.53
C ASN A 678 -22.98 5.78 -24.06
N GLN A 679 -23.55 6.79 -23.40
CA GLN A 679 -22.85 8.05 -23.07
C GLN A 679 -22.92 8.42 -21.57
N ILE A 680 -23.27 7.49 -20.68
CA ILE A 680 -23.33 7.79 -19.24
C ILE A 680 -21.90 7.80 -18.68
N SER A 681 -21.36 8.99 -18.40
CA SER A 681 -20.16 9.14 -17.59
C SER A 681 -20.48 8.84 -16.12
N ALA A 682 -19.49 8.37 -15.34
CA ALA A 682 -19.64 8.09 -13.91
C ALA A 682 -20.22 9.28 -13.10
N PHE A 683 -20.01 10.51 -13.60
CA PHE A 683 -20.51 11.76 -13.03
C PHE A 683 -22.03 11.97 -13.18
N SER A 684 -22.68 11.28 -14.13
CA SER A 684 -24.12 11.43 -14.40
C SER A 684 -25.03 10.54 -13.54
N LEU A 685 -24.46 9.61 -12.75
CA LEU A 685 -25.23 8.69 -11.92
C LEU A 685 -25.78 9.38 -10.66
N ARG A 686 -26.99 9.00 -10.20
CA ARG A 686 -27.51 9.37 -8.86
C ARG A 686 -26.70 8.70 -7.76
N SER A 687 -26.72 9.23 -6.54
CA SER A 687 -25.92 8.70 -5.42
C SER A 687 -26.25 7.25 -5.10
N ILE A 688 -27.53 6.86 -5.09
CA ILE A 688 -27.94 5.45 -4.95
C ILE A 688 -27.36 4.53 -6.03
N GLN A 689 -27.33 4.96 -7.29
CA GLN A 689 -26.80 4.18 -8.40
C GLN A 689 -25.28 4.03 -8.28
N ARG A 690 -24.56 5.10 -7.90
CA ARG A 690 -23.12 5.04 -7.65
C ARG A 690 -22.78 4.07 -6.52
N TYR A 691 -23.53 4.13 -5.42
CA TYR A 691 -23.37 3.23 -4.29
C TYR A 691 -23.61 1.77 -4.70
N ALA A 692 -24.73 1.51 -5.36
CA ALA A 692 -25.09 0.19 -5.85
C ALA A 692 -24.00 -0.37 -6.78
N VAL A 693 -23.55 0.44 -7.76
CA VAL A 693 -22.47 0.05 -8.69
C VAL A 693 -21.21 -0.36 -7.93
N LYS A 694 -20.77 0.44 -6.94
CA LYS A 694 -19.53 0.18 -6.20
C LYS A 694 -19.59 -1.05 -5.27
N TYR A 695 -20.70 -1.24 -4.54
CA TYR A 695 -20.67 -2.06 -3.31
C TYR A 695 -21.54 -3.31 -3.34
N TRP A 696 -22.35 -3.52 -4.38
CA TRP A 696 -23.15 -4.75 -4.45
C TRP A 696 -22.29 -6.05 -4.39
N PRO A 697 -21.09 -6.16 -5.01
CA PRO A 697 -20.32 -7.40 -4.94
C PRO A 697 -19.87 -7.69 -3.51
N LEU A 698 -19.48 -6.64 -2.78
CA LEU A 698 -19.09 -6.71 -1.37
C LEU A 698 -20.25 -7.20 -0.49
N HIS A 699 -21.43 -6.60 -0.65
CA HIS A 699 -22.62 -6.99 0.11
C HIS A 699 -23.07 -8.42 -0.19
N VAL A 700 -23.05 -8.84 -1.46
CA VAL A 700 -23.41 -10.23 -1.81
C VAL A 700 -22.37 -11.22 -1.28
N SER A 701 -21.08 -10.91 -1.42
CA SER A 701 -19.98 -11.73 -0.89
C SER A 701 -20.12 -11.98 0.62
N HIS A 702 -20.39 -10.93 1.41
CA HIS A 702 -20.50 -11.02 2.88
C HIS A 702 -21.87 -11.46 3.40
N GLY A 703 -22.92 -11.34 2.57
CA GLY A 703 -24.31 -11.60 2.94
C GLY A 703 -24.91 -12.90 2.41
N THR A 704 -24.09 -13.76 1.80
CA THR A 704 -24.53 -15.07 1.30
C THR A 704 -23.50 -16.15 1.63
N HIS A 705 -23.98 -17.36 1.89
CA HIS A 705 -23.11 -18.48 2.20
C HIS A 705 -22.37 -18.97 0.95
N ARG A 706 -21.20 -19.60 1.17
CA ARG A 706 -20.39 -20.19 0.09
C ARG A 706 -20.90 -21.56 -0.38
N SER A 707 -21.84 -22.17 0.35
CA SER A 707 -22.44 -23.44 -0.04
C SER A 707 -23.23 -23.27 -1.33
N VAL A 708 -22.93 -24.10 -2.34
CA VAL A 708 -23.61 -24.07 -3.65
C VAL A 708 -25.11 -24.38 -3.48
N ASP A 709 -25.45 -25.33 -2.62
CA ASP A 709 -26.85 -25.75 -2.38
C ASP A 709 -27.67 -24.65 -1.71
N GLU A 710 -27.05 -23.88 -0.80
CA GLU A 710 -27.69 -22.74 -0.15
C GLU A 710 -27.77 -21.53 -1.08
N TRP A 711 -26.74 -21.30 -1.90
CA TRP A 711 -26.69 -20.18 -2.85
C TRP A 711 -27.85 -20.20 -3.85
N PHE A 712 -28.16 -21.35 -4.45
CA PHE A 712 -29.26 -21.47 -5.41
C PHE A 712 -30.65 -21.21 -4.81
N GLN A 713 -30.78 -21.30 -3.49
CA GLN A 713 -32.02 -20.99 -2.77
C GLN A 713 -32.13 -19.50 -2.42
N THR A 714 -31.07 -18.72 -2.63
CA THR A 714 -31.08 -17.28 -2.31
C THR A 714 -31.82 -16.45 -3.36
N PRO A 715 -32.53 -15.39 -2.96
CA PRO A 715 -33.09 -14.41 -3.89
C PRO A 715 -32.01 -13.70 -4.72
N HIS A 716 -30.78 -13.58 -4.21
CA HIS A 716 -29.64 -12.97 -4.91
C HIS A 716 -29.32 -13.72 -6.20
N CYS A 717 -29.23 -15.04 -6.13
CA CYS A 717 -28.96 -15.89 -7.28
C CYS A 717 -30.01 -15.66 -8.39
N SER A 718 -31.29 -15.75 -8.04
CA SER A 718 -32.38 -15.53 -9.00
C SER A 718 -32.36 -14.12 -9.61
N THR A 719 -32.06 -13.10 -8.81
CA THR A 719 -32.02 -11.69 -9.28
C THR A 719 -30.85 -11.48 -10.24
N LEU A 720 -29.65 -11.94 -9.88
CA LEU A 720 -28.45 -11.81 -10.71
C LEU A 720 -28.59 -12.53 -12.07
N GLN A 721 -29.26 -13.68 -12.09
CA GLN A 721 -29.54 -14.42 -13.33
C GLN A 721 -30.51 -13.69 -14.28
N THR A 722 -31.36 -12.80 -13.75
CA THR A 722 -32.31 -12.03 -14.59
C THR A 722 -31.71 -10.77 -15.22
N ILE A 723 -30.51 -10.37 -14.81
CA ILE A 723 -29.86 -9.14 -15.32
C ILE A 723 -29.38 -9.39 -16.76
N PRO A 724 -29.81 -8.59 -17.75
CA PRO A 724 -29.39 -8.77 -19.14
C PRO A 724 -27.90 -8.47 -19.31
N VAL A 725 -27.23 -9.21 -20.20
CA VAL A 725 -25.77 -9.14 -20.46
C VAL A 725 -25.31 -7.70 -20.70
N ASP A 726 -26.02 -6.94 -21.52
CA ASP A 726 -25.69 -5.52 -21.79
C ASP A 726 -25.65 -4.67 -20.51
N ALA A 727 -26.53 -4.95 -19.53
CA ALA A 727 -26.54 -4.23 -18.26
C ALA A 727 -25.37 -4.67 -17.37
N GLN A 728 -24.99 -5.95 -17.41
CA GLN A 728 -23.81 -6.46 -16.69
C GLN A 728 -22.52 -5.81 -17.21
N GLN A 729 -22.34 -5.76 -18.54
CA GLN A 729 -21.18 -5.13 -19.19
C GLN A 729 -21.12 -3.62 -18.88
N ARG A 730 -22.26 -2.93 -18.94
CA ARG A 730 -22.37 -1.50 -18.60
C ARG A 730 -22.00 -1.22 -17.15
N TRP A 731 -22.53 -2.01 -16.22
CA TRP A 731 -22.17 -1.90 -14.81
C TRP A 731 -20.66 -2.09 -14.61
N ALA A 732 -20.08 -3.11 -15.23
CA ALA A 732 -18.66 -3.43 -15.09
C ALA A 732 -17.75 -2.30 -15.61
N ALA A 733 -18.10 -1.70 -16.75
CA ALA A 733 -17.40 -0.53 -17.27
C ALA A 733 -17.51 0.68 -16.32
N LEU A 734 -18.69 0.95 -15.76
CA LEU A 734 -18.88 2.01 -14.76
C LEU A 734 -18.09 1.72 -13.48
N PHE A 735 -18.10 0.47 -13.00
CA PHE A 735 -17.34 0.04 -11.83
C PHE A 735 -15.84 0.27 -12.02
N LEU A 736 -15.26 -0.20 -13.13
CA LEU A 736 -13.85 -0.02 -13.42
C LEU A 736 -13.50 1.46 -13.59
N ASN A 737 -14.31 2.27 -14.27
CA ASN A 737 -14.07 3.71 -14.38
C ASN A 737 -14.10 4.43 -13.02
N MET A 738 -14.86 3.94 -12.06
CA MET A 738 -14.94 4.53 -10.71
C MET A 738 -13.73 4.19 -9.83
N TRP A 739 -13.14 3.01 -10.01
CA TRP A 739 -11.97 2.55 -9.22
C TRP A 739 -10.63 2.75 -9.94
N LEU A 740 -10.62 2.78 -11.28
CA LEU A 740 -9.47 2.88 -12.18
C LEU A 740 -9.69 3.99 -13.25
N PRO A 741 -9.73 5.28 -12.86
CA PRO A 741 -9.96 6.38 -13.80
C PRO A 741 -8.77 6.66 -14.75
N GLU A 742 -7.62 5.99 -14.53
CA GLU A 742 -6.35 6.20 -15.25
C GLU A 742 -6.14 5.22 -16.43
N THR A 743 -6.97 4.17 -16.57
CA THR A 743 -6.86 3.18 -17.67
C THR A 743 -7.69 3.59 -18.89
N GLU A 744 -7.25 3.22 -20.11
CA GLU A 744 -8.08 3.30 -21.32
C GLU A 744 -9.48 2.71 -21.08
N VAL A 745 -10.52 3.26 -21.72
CA VAL A 745 -11.91 2.80 -21.55
C VAL A 745 -11.98 1.30 -21.75
N VAL A 746 -12.15 0.56 -20.65
CA VAL A 746 -12.17 -0.90 -20.70
C VAL A 746 -13.46 -1.33 -21.37
N VAL A 747 -13.36 -1.80 -22.61
CA VAL A 747 -14.47 -2.44 -23.32
C VAL A 747 -14.67 -3.84 -22.75
N MET A 748 -15.86 -4.09 -22.21
CA MET A 748 -16.29 -5.39 -21.72
C MET A 748 -16.88 -6.19 -22.90
N GLU A 749 -16.32 -7.36 -23.17
CA GLU A 749 -16.72 -8.23 -24.29
C GLU A 749 -17.40 -9.53 -23.80
N GLU A 750 -17.28 -9.81 -22.50
CA GLU A 750 -17.77 -10.99 -21.82
C GLU A 750 -19.30 -11.09 -21.87
N GLN A 751 -19.80 -12.30 -22.13
CA GLN A 751 -21.22 -12.55 -22.37
C GLN A 751 -21.98 -13.04 -21.12
N ASP A 752 -21.30 -13.19 -19.98
CA ASP A 752 -21.89 -13.66 -18.74
C ASP A 752 -21.24 -13.01 -17.51
N MET A 753 -22.01 -12.93 -16.43
CA MET A 753 -21.62 -12.22 -15.20
C MET A 753 -20.40 -12.84 -14.52
N THR A 754 -20.21 -14.16 -14.64
CA THR A 754 -19.07 -14.86 -14.02
C THR A 754 -17.78 -14.42 -14.70
N SER A 755 -17.78 -14.41 -16.04
CA SER A 755 -16.64 -13.95 -16.84
C SER A 755 -16.33 -12.47 -16.60
N ILE A 756 -17.37 -11.62 -16.50
CA ILE A 756 -17.23 -10.20 -16.19
C ILE A 756 -16.56 -10.00 -14.83
N LEU A 757 -17.08 -10.64 -13.76
CA LEU A 757 -16.53 -10.51 -12.41
C LEU A 757 -15.09 -11.06 -12.32
N SER A 758 -14.80 -12.14 -13.04
CA SER A 758 -13.45 -12.71 -13.15
C SER A 758 -12.47 -11.72 -13.82
N ARG A 759 -12.89 -11.06 -14.90
CA ARG A 759 -12.08 -10.02 -15.57
C ARG A 759 -11.89 -8.77 -14.71
N ILE A 760 -12.90 -8.35 -13.96
CA ILE A 760 -12.77 -7.26 -12.97
C ILE A 760 -11.72 -7.65 -11.93
N GLY A 761 -11.79 -8.86 -11.37
CA GLY A 761 -10.80 -9.37 -10.42
C GLY A 761 -9.37 -9.33 -10.96
N GLN A 762 -9.16 -9.71 -12.22
CA GLN A 762 -7.86 -9.63 -12.89
C GLN A 762 -7.40 -8.20 -13.20
N SER A 763 -8.33 -7.29 -13.47
CA SER A 763 -8.00 -5.90 -13.79
C SER A 763 -7.57 -5.13 -12.55
N LEU A 764 -8.24 -5.37 -11.42
CA LEU A 764 -7.86 -4.80 -10.12
C LEU A 764 -6.48 -5.29 -9.63
N GLU A 765 -6.05 -6.48 -10.05
CA GLU A 765 -4.74 -7.06 -9.72
C GLU A 765 -3.56 -6.25 -10.31
N LYS A 766 -3.69 -5.79 -11.56
CA LYS A 766 -2.57 -5.20 -12.33
C LYS A 766 -2.11 -3.82 -11.85
N GLU A 767 -2.91 -3.14 -11.06
CA GLU A 767 -2.70 -1.73 -10.69
C GLU A 767 -1.92 -1.52 -9.38
N GLY A 768 -1.57 -2.59 -8.66
CA GLY A 768 -0.72 -2.50 -7.47
C GLY A 768 -1.31 -1.71 -6.29
N ARG A 769 -2.59 -1.34 -6.35
CA ARG A 769 -3.35 -0.68 -5.26
C ARG A 769 -4.03 -1.73 -4.38
N ASP A 770 -4.31 -1.39 -3.12
CA ASP A 770 -4.99 -2.30 -2.18
C ASP A 770 -6.50 -2.44 -2.42
N TYR A 771 -6.89 -3.00 -3.58
CA TYR A 771 -8.27 -3.38 -3.91
C TYR A 771 -8.61 -4.83 -3.51
N SER A 772 -7.79 -5.42 -2.65
CA SER A 772 -7.83 -6.85 -2.30
C SER A 772 -9.20 -7.31 -1.80
N VAL A 773 -9.89 -6.49 -0.99
CA VAL A 773 -11.23 -6.78 -0.47
C VAL A 773 -12.28 -6.82 -1.58
N LEU A 774 -12.28 -5.84 -2.49
CA LEU A 774 -13.21 -5.81 -3.62
C LEU A 774 -12.90 -6.90 -4.66
N GLN A 775 -11.61 -7.19 -4.87
CA GLN A 775 -11.16 -8.26 -5.75
C GLN A 775 -11.67 -9.62 -5.26
N VAL A 776 -11.49 -9.93 -3.98
CA VAL A 776 -12.03 -11.15 -3.36
C VAL A 776 -13.54 -11.15 -3.43
N ALA A 777 -14.23 -10.05 -3.14
CA ALA A 777 -15.68 -9.99 -3.23
C ALA A 777 -16.20 -10.31 -4.64
N CYS A 778 -15.59 -9.74 -5.69
CA CYS A 778 -15.98 -10.04 -7.08
C CYS A 778 -15.76 -11.50 -7.44
N LEU A 779 -14.60 -12.06 -7.08
CA LEU A 779 -14.25 -13.46 -7.37
C LEU A 779 -15.08 -14.45 -6.55
N GLU A 780 -15.40 -14.14 -5.30
CA GLU A 780 -16.30 -14.94 -4.47
C GLU A 780 -17.71 -15.00 -5.05
N VAL A 781 -18.24 -13.87 -5.53
CA VAL A 781 -19.56 -13.85 -6.20
C VAL A 781 -19.50 -14.63 -7.52
N ALA A 782 -18.41 -14.50 -8.28
CA ALA A 782 -18.22 -15.25 -9.53
C ALA A 782 -18.27 -16.78 -9.30
N VAL A 783 -17.52 -17.29 -8.32
CA VAL A 783 -17.49 -18.75 -8.05
C VAL A 783 -18.81 -19.29 -7.49
N ARG A 784 -19.64 -18.44 -6.86
CA ARG A 784 -21.00 -18.79 -6.42
C ARG A 784 -21.98 -18.85 -7.59
N LEU A 785 -21.93 -17.87 -8.50
CA LEU A 785 -22.78 -17.82 -9.70
C LEU A 785 -22.55 -19.01 -10.62
N SER A 786 -21.29 -19.37 -10.83
CA SER A 786 -20.90 -20.56 -11.59
C SER A 786 -19.76 -21.26 -10.89
N SER A 787 -20.11 -22.31 -10.15
CA SER A 787 -19.14 -23.22 -9.51
C SER A 787 -18.28 -23.98 -10.52
N GLY A 788 -18.56 -23.83 -11.83
CA GLY A 788 -17.83 -24.42 -12.94
C GLY A 788 -16.77 -23.52 -13.59
N CYS A 789 -16.61 -22.26 -13.15
CA CYS A 789 -15.59 -21.36 -13.71
C CYS A 789 -14.23 -21.57 -13.03
N ASP A 790 -13.37 -22.36 -13.65
CA ASP A 790 -12.00 -22.64 -13.21
C ASP A 790 -11.15 -21.36 -13.06
N LYS A 791 -11.26 -20.40 -13.98
CA LYS A 791 -10.53 -19.11 -13.92
C LYS A 791 -10.88 -18.28 -12.70
N ALA A 792 -12.15 -18.26 -12.29
CA ALA A 792 -12.59 -17.54 -11.10
C ALA A 792 -12.04 -18.17 -9.82
N TRP A 793 -12.07 -19.51 -9.73
CA TRP A 793 -11.48 -20.25 -8.62
C TRP A 793 -9.96 -20.08 -8.55
N TYR A 794 -9.27 -20.11 -9.70
CA TYR A 794 -7.83 -19.84 -9.78
C TYR A 794 -7.49 -18.43 -9.30
N GLY A 795 -8.20 -17.41 -9.81
CA GLY A 795 -8.02 -16.03 -9.37
C GLY A 795 -8.26 -15.84 -7.87
N LEU A 796 -9.30 -16.49 -7.33
CA LEU A 796 -9.61 -16.44 -5.90
C LEU A 796 -8.50 -17.07 -5.05
N GLY A 797 -7.97 -18.23 -5.47
CA GLY A 797 -6.84 -18.88 -4.81
C GLY A 797 -5.59 -18.00 -4.78
N LYS A 798 -5.31 -17.29 -5.88
CA LYS A 798 -4.19 -16.35 -5.96
C LYS A 798 -4.38 -15.17 -4.98
N CYS A 799 -5.57 -14.57 -4.95
CA CYS A 799 -5.88 -13.47 -4.02
C CYS A 799 -5.67 -13.88 -2.56
N TYR A 800 -6.09 -15.10 -2.20
CA TYR A 800 -5.89 -15.61 -0.84
C TYR A 800 -4.42 -15.85 -0.48
N ILE A 801 -3.60 -16.34 -1.40
CA ILE A 801 -2.14 -16.42 -1.17
C ILE A 801 -1.52 -15.03 -1.02
N GLU A 802 -1.91 -14.06 -1.83
CA GLU A 802 -1.42 -12.69 -1.70
C GLU A 802 -1.84 -12.07 -0.36
N MET A 803 -3.08 -12.30 0.07
CA MET A 803 -3.55 -11.90 1.41
C MET A 803 -2.78 -12.61 2.52
N HIS A 804 -2.46 -13.90 2.36
CA HIS A 804 -1.61 -14.62 3.31
C HIS A 804 -0.21 -14.01 3.38
N GLN A 805 0.44 -13.70 2.24
CA GLN A 805 1.75 -13.07 2.22
C GLN A 805 1.76 -11.70 2.91
N ARG A 806 0.67 -10.92 2.75
CA ARG A 806 0.51 -9.60 3.39
C ARG A 806 0.20 -9.66 4.89
N ILE A 807 -0.73 -10.53 5.29
CA ILE A 807 -1.33 -10.53 6.64
C ILE A 807 -0.77 -11.67 7.51
N SER A 808 -0.01 -12.60 6.92
CA SER A 808 0.49 -13.83 7.56
C SER A 808 -0.63 -14.65 8.22
N SER A 809 -1.77 -14.77 7.53
CA SER A 809 -2.96 -15.46 8.04
C SER A 809 -3.02 -16.92 7.55
N PRO A 810 -2.90 -17.94 8.42
CA PRO A 810 -2.95 -19.34 8.01
C PRO A 810 -4.30 -19.71 7.38
N LYS A 811 -5.39 -19.10 7.87
CA LYS A 811 -6.74 -19.27 7.29
C LYS A 811 -6.79 -18.89 5.81
N MET A 812 -6.08 -17.84 5.39
CA MET A 812 -6.06 -17.46 3.98
C MET A 812 -5.30 -18.49 3.13
N CYS A 813 -4.24 -19.12 3.66
CA CYS A 813 -3.58 -20.24 2.97
C CYS A 813 -4.52 -21.44 2.78
N GLU A 814 -5.31 -21.79 3.80
CA GLU A 814 -6.30 -22.87 3.71
C GLU A 814 -7.35 -22.58 2.63
N GLU A 815 -7.89 -21.35 2.63
CA GLU A 815 -8.88 -20.90 1.64
C GLU A 815 -8.30 -20.88 0.21
N ALA A 816 -7.01 -20.53 0.07
CA ALA A 816 -6.31 -20.61 -1.21
C ALA A 816 -6.21 -22.05 -1.74
N VAL A 817 -5.81 -22.99 -0.87
CA VAL A 817 -5.71 -24.42 -1.21
C VAL A 817 -7.07 -24.96 -1.63
N LEU A 818 -8.15 -24.63 -0.90
CA LEU A 818 -9.52 -25.02 -1.25
C LEU A 818 -9.92 -24.48 -2.63
N ALA A 819 -9.63 -23.20 -2.91
CA ALA A 819 -9.95 -22.58 -4.19
C ALA A 819 -9.16 -23.22 -5.35
N PHE A 820 -7.87 -23.47 -5.18
CA PHE A 820 -7.05 -24.13 -6.21
C PHE A 820 -7.44 -25.59 -6.44
N ARG A 821 -7.77 -26.35 -5.39
CA ARG A 821 -8.30 -27.72 -5.53
C ARG A 821 -9.60 -27.71 -6.33
N ARG A 822 -10.50 -26.76 -6.04
CA ARG A 822 -11.75 -26.65 -6.79
C ARG A 822 -11.53 -26.27 -8.25
N ALA A 823 -10.61 -25.34 -8.54
CA ALA A 823 -10.22 -25.06 -9.92
C ALA A 823 -9.68 -26.32 -10.64
N LEU A 824 -8.97 -27.19 -9.91
CA LEU A 824 -8.32 -28.37 -10.48
C LEU A 824 -9.32 -29.48 -10.83
N GLU A 825 -10.37 -29.62 -10.02
CA GLU A 825 -11.50 -30.52 -10.29
C GLU A 825 -12.25 -30.12 -11.57
N LEU A 826 -12.30 -28.82 -11.89
CA LEU A 826 -13.04 -28.28 -13.02
C LEU A 826 -12.31 -28.34 -14.36
N GLN A 827 -11.00 -28.63 -14.36
CA GLN A 827 -10.18 -28.70 -15.57
C GLN A 827 -9.97 -30.17 -16.01
N PRO A 828 -10.78 -30.75 -16.91
CA PRO A 828 -10.58 -32.12 -17.37
C PRO A 828 -9.23 -32.28 -18.12
N VAL A 829 -8.64 -33.48 -18.06
CA VAL A 829 -7.42 -33.80 -18.84
C VAL A 829 -7.81 -34.11 -20.29
N PRO A 830 -7.24 -33.46 -21.32
CA PRO A 830 -6.17 -32.45 -21.29
C PRO A 830 -6.69 -30.99 -21.25
N HIS A 831 -6.07 -30.13 -20.43
CA HIS A 831 -6.34 -28.69 -20.38
C HIS A 831 -5.03 -27.89 -20.41
N PRO A 832 -4.88 -26.86 -21.28
CA PRO A 832 -3.62 -26.15 -21.51
C PRO A 832 -3.07 -25.48 -20.24
N ASP A 833 -3.94 -24.92 -19.40
CA ASP A 833 -3.52 -24.19 -18.19
C ASP A 833 -3.41 -25.08 -16.94
N ARG A 834 -3.73 -26.37 -17.03
CA ARG A 834 -3.72 -27.31 -15.87
C ARG A 834 -2.36 -27.40 -15.20
N SER A 835 -1.29 -27.32 -15.99
CA SER A 835 0.08 -27.33 -15.48
C SER A 835 0.41 -26.10 -14.61
N MET A 836 -0.18 -24.93 -14.90
CA MET A 836 0.00 -23.71 -14.12
C MET A 836 -0.76 -23.80 -12.80
N LEU A 837 -1.97 -24.31 -12.85
CA LEU A 837 -2.80 -24.53 -11.67
C LEU A 837 -2.17 -25.54 -10.71
N LEU A 838 -1.70 -26.68 -11.21
CA LEU A 838 -0.98 -27.68 -10.40
C LEU A 838 0.27 -27.09 -9.74
N THR A 839 1.02 -26.23 -10.45
CA THR A 839 2.17 -25.54 -9.87
C THR A 839 1.74 -24.55 -8.78
N SER A 840 0.64 -23.83 -8.98
CA SER A 840 0.11 -22.85 -8.01
C SER A 840 -0.43 -23.54 -6.75
N LEU A 841 -1.14 -24.66 -6.91
CA LEU A 841 -1.60 -25.51 -5.81
C LEU A 841 -0.42 -26.09 -5.01
N GLY A 842 0.60 -26.62 -5.69
CA GLY A 842 1.80 -27.12 -5.02
C GLY A 842 2.52 -26.04 -4.19
N ASN A 843 2.61 -24.82 -4.70
CA ASN A 843 3.15 -23.68 -3.96
C ASN A 843 2.29 -23.26 -2.76
N ALA A 844 0.96 -23.30 -2.90
CA ALA A 844 0.03 -23.01 -1.81
C ALA A 844 0.13 -24.07 -0.70
N LEU A 845 0.23 -25.35 -1.06
CA LEU A 845 0.44 -26.46 -0.12
C LEU A 845 1.79 -26.35 0.60
N ARG A 846 2.87 -25.98 -0.09
CA ARG A 846 4.16 -25.67 0.57
C ARG A 846 4.04 -24.52 1.58
N SER A 847 3.32 -23.46 1.22
CA SER A 847 3.10 -22.30 2.12
C SER A 847 2.25 -22.69 3.34
N LEU A 848 1.26 -23.55 3.15
CA LEU A 848 0.46 -24.11 4.25
C LEU A 848 1.31 -25.00 5.17
N TYR A 849 2.16 -25.84 4.59
CA TYR A 849 3.16 -26.64 5.32
C TYR A 849 4.10 -25.76 6.15
N GLU A 850 4.56 -24.62 5.62
CA GLU A 850 5.38 -23.66 6.37
C GLU A 850 4.62 -23.08 7.59
N CYS A 851 3.29 -22.99 7.52
CA CYS A 851 2.45 -22.51 8.61
C CYS A 851 2.17 -23.58 9.68
N ASN A 852 1.90 -24.83 9.29
CA ASN A 852 1.38 -25.87 10.18
C ASN A 852 2.35 -27.04 10.45
N GLY A 853 3.41 -27.18 9.65
CA GLY A 853 4.40 -28.25 9.73
C GLY A 853 3.95 -29.63 9.23
N ASP A 854 2.80 -29.73 8.55
CA ASP A 854 2.23 -31.00 8.09
C ASP A 854 2.93 -31.54 6.83
N ILE A 855 3.73 -32.59 7.00
CA ILE A 855 4.53 -33.19 5.93
C ILE A 855 3.66 -33.82 4.83
N ASP A 856 2.45 -34.29 5.16
CA ASP A 856 1.56 -34.91 4.18
C ASP A 856 1.04 -33.86 3.19
N THR A 857 0.74 -32.65 3.68
CA THR A 857 0.42 -31.48 2.84
C THR A 857 1.58 -31.14 1.89
N LEU A 858 2.84 -31.21 2.34
CA LEU A 858 4.00 -30.96 1.47
C LEU A 858 4.19 -32.06 0.42
N ASN A 859 3.98 -33.32 0.79
CA ASN A 859 4.04 -34.46 -0.13
C ASN A 859 2.96 -34.37 -1.22
N GLU A 860 1.74 -33.94 -0.88
CA GLU A 860 0.69 -33.61 -1.84
C GLU A 860 1.16 -32.54 -2.84
N GLY A 861 1.80 -31.47 -2.35
CA GLY A 861 2.36 -30.42 -3.20
C GLY A 861 3.42 -30.93 -4.19
N ILE A 862 4.28 -31.84 -3.76
CA ILE A 862 5.30 -32.49 -4.62
C ILE A 862 4.63 -33.33 -5.72
N LEU A 863 3.58 -34.08 -5.40
CA LEU A 863 2.82 -34.85 -6.39
C LEU A 863 2.26 -33.93 -7.47
N HIS A 864 1.65 -32.80 -7.08
CA HIS A 864 1.14 -31.82 -8.04
C HIS A 864 2.23 -31.17 -8.90
N HIS A 865 3.41 -30.87 -8.33
CA HIS A 865 4.53 -30.39 -9.12
C HIS A 865 5.04 -31.43 -10.14
N ARG A 866 5.08 -32.72 -9.75
CA ARG A 866 5.42 -33.81 -10.67
C ARG A 866 4.38 -33.95 -11.78
N ASP A 867 3.09 -33.91 -11.45
CA ASP A 867 2.01 -33.93 -12.43
C ASP A 867 2.13 -32.74 -13.41
N ALA A 868 2.43 -31.54 -12.91
CA ALA A 868 2.65 -30.36 -13.76
C ALA A 868 3.81 -30.57 -14.75
N LEU A 869 4.86 -31.28 -14.36
CA LEU A 869 6.00 -31.60 -15.22
C LEU A 869 5.66 -32.63 -16.30
N THR A 870 4.75 -33.59 -16.03
CA THR A 870 4.27 -34.52 -17.06
C THR A 870 3.52 -33.80 -18.18
N LEU A 871 2.83 -32.69 -17.85
CA LEU A 871 2.11 -31.83 -18.80
C LEU A 871 3.02 -30.82 -19.52
N ARG A 872 4.30 -30.72 -19.16
CA ARG A 872 5.27 -29.77 -19.72
C ARG A 872 6.49 -30.51 -20.29
N PRO A 873 6.35 -31.40 -21.29
CA PRO A 873 7.50 -32.10 -21.89
C PRO A 873 8.47 -31.10 -22.54
N LEU A 874 9.73 -31.49 -22.74
CA LEU A 874 10.68 -30.65 -23.49
C LEU A 874 10.20 -30.51 -24.95
N PRO A 875 10.26 -29.30 -25.56
CA PRO A 875 10.80 -28.03 -25.08
C PRO A 875 9.71 -27.02 -24.62
N HIS A 876 8.94 -27.32 -23.56
CA HIS A 876 7.90 -26.41 -23.04
C HIS A 876 8.49 -25.21 -22.26
N ALA A 877 8.12 -23.98 -22.61
CA ALA A 877 8.66 -22.74 -22.04
C ALA A 877 8.53 -22.65 -20.51
N ASN A 878 7.37 -23.02 -19.96
CA ASN A 878 7.14 -22.98 -18.50
C ASN A 878 7.64 -24.21 -17.73
N ARG A 879 8.38 -25.14 -18.37
CA ARG A 879 8.91 -26.32 -17.68
C ARG A 879 9.88 -25.94 -16.56
N ALA A 880 10.70 -24.92 -16.81
CA ALA A 880 11.68 -24.38 -15.86
C ALA A 880 11.01 -23.94 -14.53
N VAL A 881 9.87 -23.25 -14.59
CA VAL A 881 9.13 -22.80 -13.39
C VAL A 881 8.66 -23.98 -12.53
N SER A 882 8.15 -25.05 -13.15
CA SER A 882 7.71 -26.25 -12.43
C SER A 882 8.88 -27.02 -11.83
N LEU A 883 10.01 -27.10 -12.53
CA LEU A 883 11.23 -27.74 -12.03
C LEU A 883 11.80 -26.99 -10.82
N LEU A 884 11.82 -25.66 -10.86
CA LEU A 884 12.25 -24.84 -9.73
C LEU A 884 11.32 -25.02 -8.51
N SER A 885 10.01 -25.02 -8.75
CA SER A 885 9.01 -25.19 -7.68
C SER A 885 9.12 -26.59 -7.04
N LEU A 886 9.29 -27.64 -7.86
CA LEU A 886 9.56 -29.00 -7.38
C LEU A 886 10.86 -29.07 -6.58
N GLY A 887 11.94 -28.46 -7.09
CA GLY A 887 13.24 -28.43 -6.43
C GLY A 887 13.17 -27.82 -5.04
N ASN A 888 12.49 -26.68 -4.91
CA ASN A 888 12.29 -26.02 -3.61
C ASN A 888 11.43 -26.86 -2.65
N ALA A 889 10.37 -27.53 -3.13
CA ALA A 889 9.56 -28.43 -2.30
C ALA A 889 10.35 -29.66 -1.81
N LEU A 890 11.21 -30.23 -2.67
CA LEU A 890 12.10 -31.34 -2.30
C LEU A 890 13.18 -30.93 -1.29
N MET A 891 13.68 -29.69 -1.38
CA MET A 891 14.56 -29.15 -0.35
C MET A 891 13.85 -29.04 1.01
N ALA A 892 12.61 -28.56 1.05
CA ALA A 892 11.82 -28.50 2.29
C ALA A 892 11.59 -29.90 2.91
N VAL A 893 11.43 -30.95 2.07
CA VAL A 893 11.39 -32.33 2.55
C VAL A 893 12.72 -32.76 3.16
N PHE A 894 13.84 -32.47 2.50
CA PHE A 894 15.17 -32.77 3.03
C PHE A 894 15.40 -32.10 4.40
N GLU A 895 15.03 -30.83 4.55
CA GLU A 895 15.20 -30.09 5.80
C GLU A 895 14.52 -30.75 7.01
N ARG A 896 13.41 -31.46 6.79
CA ARG A 896 12.71 -32.19 7.87
C ARG A 896 13.07 -33.65 8.00
N THR A 897 13.21 -34.35 6.89
CA THR A 897 13.33 -35.82 6.87
C THR A 897 14.76 -36.30 6.76
N ASP A 898 15.71 -35.40 6.48
CA ASP A 898 17.11 -35.71 6.16
C ASP A 898 17.24 -36.67 4.95
N ASN A 899 16.24 -36.69 4.07
CA ASN A 899 16.21 -37.52 2.88
C ASN A 899 17.14 -36.97 1.79
N ILE A 900 18.33 -37.57 1.69
CA ILE A 900 19.37 -37.18 0.72
C ILE A 900 18.91 -37.39 -0.73
N ASP A 901 18.10 -38.42 -0.99
CA ASP A 901 17.60 -38.68 -2.34
C ASP A 901 16.68 -37.56 -2.82
N ALA A 902 15.84 -37.01 -1.93
CA ALA A 902 15.02 -35.85 -2.21
C ALA A 902 15.87 -34.60 -2.49
N LEU A 903 16.95 -34.39 -1.73
CA LEU A 903 17.88 -33.28 -1.97
C LEU A 903 18.58 -33.39 -3.34
N ASN A 904 19.09 -34.58 -3.68
CA ASN A 904 19.74 -34.84 -4.96
C ASN A 904 18.76 -34.67 -6.14
N GLU A 905 17.51 -35.13 -5.99
CA GLU A 905 16.44 -34.89 -6.98
C GLU A 905 16.17 -33.39 -7.12
N GLY A 906 16.12 -32.65 -6.01
CA GLY A 906 15.92 -31.20 -5.99
C GLY A 906 17.03 -30.43 -6.71
N ILE A 907 18.29 -30.77 -6.42
CA ILE A 907 19.48 -30.23 -7.11
C ILE A 907 19.41 -30.49 -8.60
N SER A 908 19.10 -31.72 -9.00
CA SER A 908 18.92 -32.10 -10.41
C SER A 908 17.81 -31.28 -11.09
N CYS A 909 16.67 -31.06 -10.43
CA CYS A 909 15.60 -30.22 -10.96
C CYS A 909 16.05 -28.76 -11.17
N ILE A 910 16.80 -28.20 -10.24
CA ILE A 910 17.29 -26.82 -10.35
C ILE A 910 18.36 -26.69 -11.45
N HIS A 911 19.26 -27.67 -11.62
CA HIS A 911 20.19 -27.69 -12.76
C HIS A 911 19.47 -27.72 -14.11
N HIS A 912 18.44 -28.56 -14.26
CA HIS A 912 17.63 -28.58 -15.48
C HIS A 912 16.91 -27.23 -15.72
N THR A 913 16.51 -26.53 -14.66
CA THR A 913 15.96 -25.17 -14.75
C THR A 913 16.98 -24.19 -15.33
N LEU A 914 18.23 -24.23 -14.83
CA LEU A 914 19.32 -23.36 -15.31
C LEU A 914 19.74 -23.64 -16.75
N ALA A 915 19.58 -24.89 -17.22
CA ALA A 915 19.79 -25.25 -18.62
C ALA A 915 18.70 -24.66 -19.55
N LEU A 916 17.49 -24.46 -19.04
CA LEU A 916 16.37 -23.87 -19.79
C LEU A 916 16.36 -22.33 -19.74
N TRP A 917 17.01 -21.73 -18.75
CA TRP A 917 17.12 -20.27 -18.58
C TRP A 917 18.57 -19.79 -18.74
N PRO A 918 19.11 -19.72 -19.98
CA PRO A 918 20.44 -19.18 -20.20
C PRO A 918 20.54 -17.70 -19.78
N ALA A 919 21.73 -17.24 -19.43
CA ALA A 919 21.94 -15.81 -19.15
C ALA A 919 21.66 -14.99 -20.43
N PRO A 920 20.91 -13.87 -20.38
CA PRO A 920 20.51 -13.10 -19.19
C PRO A 920 19.01 -13.23 -18.80
N HIS A 921 18.46 -14.44 -18.65
CA HIS A 921 17.06 -14.62 -18.26
C HIS A 921 16.75 -14.00 -16.88
N PRO A 922 15.66 -13.20 -16.72
CA PRO A 922 15.33 -12.52 -15.47
C PRO A 922 15.18 -13.45 -14.25
N ASP A 923 14.56 -14.62 -14.43
CA ASP A 923 14.33 -15.56 -13.33
C ASP A 923 15.54 -16.47 -13.00
N ARG A 924 16.65 -16.33 -13.73
CA ARG A 924 17.84 -17.18 -13.54
C ARG A 924 18.45 -17.00 -12.15
N SER A 925 18.44 -15.78 -11.61
CA SER A 925 18.98 -15.47 -10.28
C SER A 925 18.29 -16.28 -9.17
N THR A 926 16.96 -16.45 -9.26
CA THR A 926 16.19 -17.21 -8.27
C THR A 926 16.61 -18.67 -8.25
N SER A 927 16.86 -19.27 -9.41
CA SER A 927 17.37 -20.64 -9.51
C SER A 927 18.79 -20.78 -8.96
N LEU A 928 19.67 -19.80 -9.20
CA LEU A 928 21.05 -19.83 -8.66
C LEU A 928 21.06 -19.75 -7.13
N ILE A 929 20.19 -18.93 -6.54
CA ILE A 929 20.05 -18.82 -5.07
C ILE A 929 19.57 -20.15 -4.47
N SER A 930 18.53 -20.75 -5.05
CA SER A 930 18.04 -22.07 -4.62
C SER A 930 19.09 -23.16 -4.77
N LEU A 931 19.85 -23.16 -5.88
CA LEU A 931 20.92 -24.14 -6.11
C LEU A 931 22.05 -23.99 -5.10
N GLY A 932 22.50 -22.76 -4.83
CA GLY A 932 23.54 -22.50 -3.85
C GLY A 932 23.18 -23.01 -2.45
N ALA A 933 21.93 -22.81 -2.02
CA ALA A 933 21.42 -23.35 -0.76
C ALA A 933 21.38 -24.90 -0.76
N ALA A 934 20.92 -25.51 -1.86
CA ALA A 934 20.84 -26.96 -2.01
C ALA A 934 22.23 -27.62 -1.95
N LEU A 935 23.22 -27.04 -2.63
CA LEU A 935 24.58 -27.54 -2.69
C LEU A 935 25.31 -27.38 -1.35
N GLN A 936 25.05 -26.29 -0.62
CA GLN A 936 25.53 -26.12 0.75
C GLN A 936 24.93 -27.19 1.69
N ALA A 937 23.63 -27.46 1.58
CA ALA A 937 22.97 -28.50 2.33
C ALA A 937 23.54 -29.90 2.03
N LEU A 938 23.90 -30.15 0.76
CA LEU A 938 24.55 -31.41 0.35
C LEU A 938 25.92 -31.55 1.01
N TYR A 939 26.76 -30.52 0.95
CA TYR A 939 28.07 -30.50 1.62
C TYR A 939 27.95 -30.79 3.13
N HIS A 940 27.01 -30.15 3.83
CA HIS A 940 26.81 -30.41 5.26
C HIS A 940 26.45 -31.87 5.56
N ARG A 941 25.89 -32.58 4.58
CA ARG A 941 25.44 -33.96 4.77
C ARG A 941 26.49 -35.01 4.40
N ASN A 942 27.26 -34.80 3.35
CA ASN A 942 28.19 -35.80 2.80
C ASN A 942 29.66 -35.33 2.71
N GLY A 943 29.95 -34.06 3.02
CA GLY A 943 31.28 -33.47 2.92
C GLY A 943 31.77 -33.19 1.49
N ASP A 944 30.89 -33.15 0.50
CA ASP A 944 31.26 -32.90 -0.90
C ASP A 944 31.69 -31.45 -1.13
N ILE A 945 33.00 -31.22 -1.03
CA ILE A 945 33.62 -29.91 -1.21
C ILE A 945 33.44 -29.35 -2.62
N ASN A 946 33.27 -30.20 -3.63
CA ASN A 946 33.05 -29.74 -5.00
C ASN A 946 31.67 -29.10 -5.12
N ALA A 947 30.66 -29.71 -4.50
CA ALA A 947 29.31 -29.16 -4.41
C ALA A 947 29.31 -27.78 -3.72
N LEU A 948 30.02 -27.64 -2.60
CA LEU A 948 30.13 -26.35 -1.91
C LEU A 948 30.78 -25.27 -2.79
N ASN A 949 31.89 -25.60 -3.46
CA ASN A 949 32.58 -24.67 -4.36
C ASN A 949 31.71 -24.27 -5.55
N GLU A 950 30.96 -25.20 -6.12
CA GLU A 950 29.97 -24.93 -7.17
C GLU A 950 28.87 -23.98 -6.67
N GLY A 951 28.33 -24.22 -5.47
CA GLY A 951 27.34 -23.35 -4.84
C GLY A 951 27.86 -21.92 -4.62
N ILE A 952 29.09 -21.77 -4.14
CA ILE A 952 29.76 -20.45 -3.98
C ILE A 952 29.91 -19.75 -5.32
N SER A 953 30.34 -20.48 -6.37
CA SER A 953 30.46 -19.93 -7.72
C SER A 953 29.13 -19.35 -8.21
N HIS A 954 28.04 -20.10 -8.10
CA HIS A 954 26.71 -19.66 -8.53
C HIS A 954 26.16 -18.48 -7.71
N LEU A 955 26.41 -18.46 -6.40
CA LEU A 955 26.01 -17.36 -5.53
C LEU A 955 26.81 -16.08 -5.82
N ARG A 956 28.06 -16.17 -6.26
CA ARG A 956 28.88 -15.02 -6.72
C ARG A 956 28.41 -14.42 -8.04
N ASP A 957 27.86 -15.23 -8.95
CA ASP A 957 27.33 -14.75 -10.23
C ASP A 957 26.03 -13.96 -10.07
N THR A 958 25.28 -14.19 -8.98
CA THR A 958 23.93 -13.67 -8.80
C THR A 958 23.88 -12.14 -8.58
N PRO A 959 24.75 -11.50 -7.77
CA PRO A 959 24.82 -10.05 -7.64
C PRO A 959 25.11 -9.30 -8.95
N ALA A 960 25.73 -9.93 -9.95
CA ALA A 960 25.94 -9.29 -11.26
C ALA A 960 24.65 -9.22 -12.10
N LEU A 961 23.64 -10.05 -11.78
CA LEU A 961 22.38 -10.17 -12.50
C LEU A 961 21.24 -9.35 -11.87
N LEU A 962 21.42 -8.84 -10.66
CA LEU A 962 20.38 -8.17 -9.88
C LEU A 962 20.75 -6.72 -9.52
N PRO A 963 19.87 -5.73 -9.78
CA PRO A 963 20.06 -4.35 -9.31
C PRO A 963 20.31 -4.26 -7.80
N ALA A 964 21.01 -3.21 -7.35
CA ALA A 964 21.41 -3.03 -5.94
C ALA A 964 20.24 -3.13 -4.95
N HIS A 965 19.04 -2.67 -5.35
CA HIS A 965 17.83 -2.65 -4.50
C HIS A 965 16.92 -3.87 -4.69
N HIS A 966 17.34 -4.90 -5.44
CA HIS A 966 16.50 -6.06 -5.70
C HIS A 966 16.40 -6.98 -4.45
N PRO A 967 15.19 -7.36 -3.98
CA PRO A 967 15.03 -8.17 -2.76
C PRO A 967 15.82 -9.48 -2.75
N TYR A 968 15.85 -10.22 -3.87
CA TYR A 968 16.64 -11.46 -4.00
C TYR A 968 18.17 -11.28 -3.95
N ARG A 969 18.69 -10.06 -4.14
CA ARG A 969 20.12 -9.79 -4.01
C ARG A 969 20.59 -10.05 -2.58
N LEU A 970 19.76 -9.67 -1.60
CA LEU A 970 20.08 -9.79 -0.18
C LEU A 970 20.06 -11.25 0.27
N SER A 971 19.08 -12.03 -0.19
CA SER A 971 19.04 -13.48 0.05
C SER A 971 20.28 -14.17 -0.54
N SER A 972 20.70 -13.78 -1.74
CA SER A 972 21.91 -14.32 -2.38
C SER A 972 23.18 -14.04 -1.57
N LEU A 973 23.36 -12.79 -1.13
CA LEU A 973 24.55 -12.38 -0.35
C LEU A 973 24.59 -13.06 1.02
N SER A 974 23.44 -13.23 1.68
CA SER A 974 23.37 -13.99 2.93
C SER A 974 23.75 -15.47 2.74
N ASN A 975 23.25 -16.10 1.68
CA ASN A 975 23.60 -17.50 1.37
C ASN A 975 25.08 -17.63 0.98
N LEU A 976 25.62 -16.66 0.24
CA LEU A 976 27.04 -16.59 -0.10
C LEU A 976 27.90 -16.49 1.16
N GLY A 977 27.55 -15.59 2.09
CA GLY A 977 28.26 -15.42 3.36
C GLY A 977 28.27 -16.72 4.18
N ASN A 978 27.15 -17.43 4.25
CA ASN A 978 27.08 -18.73 4.93
C ASN A 978 27.98 -19.77 4.26
N ALA A 979 27.93 -19.89 2.92
CA ALA A 979 28.74 -20.86 2.18
C ALA A 979 30.24 -20.59 2.30
N LEU A 980 30.65 -19.32 2.29
CA LEU A 980 32.05 -18.90 2.50
C LEU A 980 32.55 -19.19 3.91
N ARG A 981 31.71 -19.00 4.95
CA ARG A 981 32.06 -19.43 6.32
C ARG A 981 32.26 -20.94 6.37
N THR A 982 31.37 -21.71 5.75
CA THR A 982 31.48 -23.16 5.69
C THR A 982 32.75 -23.61 4.96
N LEU A 983 33.17 -22.89 3.92
CA LEU A 983 34.44 -23.14 3.24
C LEU A 983 35.63 -22.92 4.17
N PHE A 984 35.64 -21.82 4.93
CA PHE A 984 36.65 -21.56 5.96
C PHE A 984 36.72 -22.67 7.02
N GLU A 985 35.58 -23.10 7.55
CA GLU A 985 35.50 -24.19 8.53
C GLU A 985 36.11 -25.50 7.99
N HIS A 986 36.12 -25.70 6.67
CA HIS A 986 36.72 -26.87 6.01
C HIS A 986 38.24 -26.76 5.82
N ASN A 987 38.72 -25.63 5.27
CA ASN A 987 40.09 -25.52 4.76
C ASN A 987 40.95 -24.44 5.44
N GLY A 988 40.37 -23.64 6.35
CA GLY A 988 41.05 -22.54 7.03
C GLY A 988 41.32 -21.30 6.17
N ASP A 989 40.63 -21.13 5.02
CA ASP A 989 40.82 -19.96 4.14
C ASP A 989 40.29 -18.67 4.77
N ALA A 990 41.17 -17.96 5.49
CA ALA A 990 40.83 -16.72 6.18
C ALA A 990 40.27 -15.63 5.23
N ASN A 991 40.58 -15.66 3.93
CA ASN A 991 40.00 -14.71 2.98
C ASN A 991 38.51 -14.97 2.77
N ALA A 992 38.08 -16.24 2.70
CA ALA A 992 36.67 -16.62 2.59
C ALA A 992 35.88 -16.18 3.84
N LEU A 993 36.46 -16.33 5.04
CA LEU A 993 35.81 -15.86 6.27
C LEU A 993 35.67 -14.33 6.33
N ASN A 994 36.71 -13.60 5.93
CA ASN A 994 36.64 -12.14 5.85
C ASN A 994 35.60 -11.68 4.82
N GLU A 995 35.52 -12.35 3.66
CA GLU A 995 34.50 -12.09 2.65
C GLU A 995 33.08 -12.39 3.18
N SER A 996 32.90 -13.49 3.93
CA SER A 996 31.63 -13.80 4.61
C SER A 996 31.17 -12.68 5.54
N ILE A 997 32.07 -12.19 6.40
CA ILE A 997 31.77 -11.10 7.34
C ILE A 997 31.42 -9.81 6.61
N LEU A 998 32.13 -9.48 5.53
CA LEU A 998 31.83 -8.31 4.69
C LEU A 998 30.42 -8.40 4.10
N HIS A 999 30.07 -9.51 3.44
CA HIS A 999 28.73 -9.68 2.86
C HIS A 999 27.63 -9.64 3.91
N HIS A 1000 27.84 -10.27 5.09
CA HIS A 1000 26.87 -10.20 6.18
C HIS A 1000 26.71 -8.77 6.73
N ARG A 1001 27.80 -7.99 6.85
CA ARG A 1001 27.75 -6.57 7.24
C ARG A 1001 27.04 -5.71 6.20
N ASP A 1002 27.33 -5.91 4.91
CA ASP A 1002 26.69 -5.18 3.82
C ASP A 1002 25.18 -5.45 3.79
N VAL A 1003 24.76 -6.72 3.90
CA VAL A 1003 23.35 -7.10 3.94
C VAL A 1003 22.67 -6.55 5.20
N LEU A 1004 23.38 -6.56 6.34
CA LEU A 1004 22.88 -5.99 7.59
C LEU A 1004 22.75 -4.46 7.53
N ALA A 1005 23.62 -3.77 6.80
CA ALA A 1005 23.56 -2.33 6.57
C ALA A 1005 22.41 -1.94 5.62
N LEU A 1006 22.14 -2.77 4.61
CA LEU A 1006 21.02 -2.60 3.67
C LEU A 1006 19.65 -2.98 4.26
N ARG A 1007 19.62 -3.57 5.45
CA ARG A 1007 18.41 -3.89 6.20
C ARG A 1007 18.40 -3.12 7.51
N PRO A 1008 18.30 -1.77 7.46
CA PRO A 1008 18.19 -0.99 8.67
C PRO A 1008 17.01 -1.51 9.47
N THR A 1009 17.20 -1.45 10.75
CA THR A 1009 16.26 -1.98 11.70
C THR A 1009 14.95 -1.19 11.71
N PRO A 1010 13.88 -1.88 12.12
CA PRO A 1010 13.73 -3.34 12.11
C PRO A 1010 13.32 -3.98 10.77
N HIS A 1011 13.89 -5.14 10.49
CA HIS A 1011 13.53 -5.98 9.35
C HIS A 1011 13.31 -7.43 9.85
N PRO A 1012 12.29 -8.16 9.40
CA PRO A 1012 11.89 -9.46 9.96
C PRO A 1012 12.99 -10.51 9.78
N ASP A 1013 13.73 -10.43 8.68
CA ASP A 1013 14.87 -11.34 8.41
C ASP A 1013 16.17 -10.91 9.12
N ARG A 1014 16.17 -9.78 9.84
CA ARG A 1014 17.38 -9.26 10.49
C ARG A 1014 17.87 -10.18 11.61
N ALA A 1015 16.98 -10.87 12.32
CA ALA A 1015 17.38 -11.85 13.33
C ALA A 1015 18.26 -12.95 12.74
N LEU A 1016 17.92 -13.43 11.53
CA LEU A 1016 18.72 -14.42 10.82
C LEU A 1016 20.07 -13.84 10.37
N LEU A 1017 20.08 -12.59 9.88
CA LEU A 1017 21.31 -11.91 9.46
C LEU A 1017 22.26 -11.64 10.62
N LEU A 1018 21.74 -11.16 11.75
CA LEU A 1018 22.49 -10.95 12.99
C LEU A 1018 23.04 -12.26 13.53
N ASN A 1019 22.25 -13.34 13.46
CA ASN A 1019 22.73 -14.67 13.82
C ASN A 1019 23.87 -15.15 12.92
N ASN A 1020 23.75 -14.96 11.61
CA ASN A 1020 24.78 -15.38 10.66
C ASN A 1020 26.06 -14.57 10.85
N LEU A 1021 25.96 -13.23 10.98
CA LEU A 1021 27.10 -12.36 11.27
C LEU A 1021 27.74 -12.72 12.61
N GLY A 1022 26.94 -12.84 13.67
CA GLY A 1022 27.44 -13.13 15.00
C GLY A 1022 28.15 -14.47 15.08
N TYR A 1023 27.65 -15.48 14.37
CA TYR A 1023 28.33 -16.76 14.26
C TYR A 1023 29.60 -16.69 13.41
N SER A 1024 29.63 -15.94 12.30
CA SER A 1024 30.88 -15.74 11.53
C SER A 1024 31.96 -15.00 12.33
N LEU A 1025 31.58 -14.05 13.20
CA LEU A 1025 32.49 -13.37 14.12
C LEU A 1025 33.00 -14.29 15.24
N TYR A 1026 32.15 -15.18 15.74
CA TYR A 1026 32.58 -16.27 16.64
C TYR A 1026 33.60 -17.19 15.96
N THR A 1027 33.35 -17.59 14.71
CA THR A 1027 34.28 -18.42 13.92
C THR A 1027 35.63 -17.70 13.71
N LEU A 1028 35.62 -16.37 13.54
CA LEU A 1028 36.84 -15.58 13.47
C LEU A 1028 37.64 -15.66 14.78
N TYR A 1029 36.98 -15.47 15.93
CA TYR A 1029 37.60 -15.61 17.24
C TYR A 1029 38.24 -16.99 17.45
N GLU A 1030 37.56 -18.08 17.10
CA GLU A 1030 38.13 -19.43 17.24
C GLU A 1030 39.40 -19.63 16.39
N HIS A 1031 39.57 -18.83 15.33
CA HIS A 1031 40.75 -18.89 14.47
C HIS A 1031 41.93 -18.04 14.97
N ASN A 1032 41.66 -16.81 15.42
CA ASN A 1032 42.68 -15.79 15.66
C ASN A 1032 42.70 -15.23 17.09
N GLU A 1033 41.84 -15.75 17.97
CA GLU A 1033 41.66 -15.30 19.36
C GLU A 1033 41.26 -13.82 19.49
N ASP A 1034 40.62 -13.23 18.48
CA ASP A 1034 40.15 -11.84 18.52
C ASP A 1034 38.93 -11.68 19.45
N ALA A 1035 39.22 -11.35 20.71
CA ALA A 1035 38.20 -11.14 21.73
C ALA A 1035 37.19 -10.03 21.38
N ASN A 1036 37.55 -9.04 20.55
CA ASN A 1036 36.60 -8.00 20.12
C ASN A 1036 35.56 -8.58 19.17
N ALA A 1037 35.99 -9.42 18.21
CA ALA A 1037 35.08 -10.13 17.31
C ALA A 1037 34.12 -11.04 18.09
N LEU A 1038 34.61 -11.75 19.12
CA LEU A 1038 33.75 -12.58 19.98
C LEU A 1038 32.68 -11.74 20.70
N ASN A 1039 33.08 -10.60 21.28
CA ASN A 1039 32.14 -9.72 21.99
C ASN A 1039 31.11 -9.09 21.04
N GLU A 1040 31.53 -8.66 19.84
CA GLU A 1040 30.64 -8.19 18.78
C GLU A 1040 29.66 -9.30 18.36
N GLY A 1041 30.16 -10.52 18.17
CA GLY A 1041 29.35 -11.67 17.80
C GLY A 1041 28.30 -12.04 18.84
N ILE A 1042 28.66 -12.03 20.13
CA ILE A 1042 27.73 -12.25 21.25
C ILE A 1042 26.68 -11.14 21.30
N SER A 1043 27.05 -9.88 21.07
CA SER A 1043 26.09 -8.77 21.00
C SER A 1043 25.05 -9.01 19.90
N HIS A 1044 25.49 -9.35 18.68
CA HIS A 1044 24.58 -9.64 17.58
C HIS A 1044 23.71 -10.88 17.81
N LEU A 1045 24.26 -11.94 18.44
CA LEU A 1045 23.49 -13.15 18.79
C LEU A 1045 22.43 -12.86 19.87
N ARG A 1046 22.73 -11.99 20.85
CA ARG A 1046 21.74 -11.50 21.82
C ARG A 1046 20.65 -10.68 21.14
N ASP A 1047 21.02 -9.76 20.27
CA ASP A 1047 20.06 -8.97 19.48
C ASP A 1047 19.16 -9.87 18.62
N ALA A 1048 19.73 -10.89 17.97
CA ALA A 1048 18.98 -11.87 17.21
C ALA A 1048 17.98 -12.65 18.08
N LEU A 1049 18.39 -13.07 19.27
CA LEU A 1049 17.55 -13.83 20.19
C LEU A 1049 16.36 -13.00 20.72
N VAL A 1050 16.56 -11.70 20.93
CA VAL A 1050 15.50 -10.75 21.31
C VAL A 1050 14.44 -10.65 20.21
N LEU A 1051 14.83 -10.68 18.94
CA LEU A 1051 13.90 -10.57 17.81
C LEU A 1051 13.01 -11.81 17.63
N HIS A 1052 13.40 -12.99 18.14
CA HIS A 1052 12.67 -14.27 18.01
C HIS A 1052 12.29 -14.88 19.38
N PRO A 1053 11.24 -14.35 20.07
CA PRO A 1053 10.73 -14.95 21.31
C PRO A 1053 10.11 -16.34 21.10
N ALA A 1054 10.06 -17.18 22.14
CA ALA A 1054 9.42 -18.48 22.07
C ALA A 1054 7.90 -18.32 21.80
N PRO A 1055 7.28 -19.11 20.90
CA PRO A 1055 7.76 -20.33 20.27
C PRO A 1055 8.19 -20.16 18.78
N HIS A 1056 9.04 -19.19 18.46
CA HIS A 1056 9.49 -18.99 17.08
C HIS A 1056 10.28 -20.21 16.52
N PRO A 1057 9.96 -20.72 15.30
CA PRO A 1057 10.60 -21.92 14.73
C PRO A 1057 12.13 -21.88 14.67
N ASN A 1058 12.70 -20.70 14.39
CA ASN A 1058 14.15 -20.48 14.27
C ASN A 1058 14.87 -20.22 15.61
N ARG A 1059 14.15 -19.99 16.73
CA ARG A 1059 14.74 -19.68 18.03
C ARG A 1059 15.78 -20.71 18.51
N PRO A 1060 15.56 -22.03 18.33
CA PRO A 1060 16.54 -23.05 18.70
C PRO A 1060 17.93 -22.89 18.08
N SER A 1061 18.03 -22.39 16.84
CA SER A 1061 19.32 -22.11 16.21
C SER A 1061 20.05 -20.94 16.87
N LEU A 1062 19.32 -19.91 17.27
CA LEU A 1062 19.84 -18.73 17.97
C LEU A 1062 20.36 -19.10 19.36
N LEU A 1063 19.57 -19.87 20.11
CA LEU A 1063 19.95 -20.39 21.44
C LEU A 1063 21.23 -21.20 21.36
N ASN A 1064 21.35 -22.09 20.36
CA ASN A 1064 22.55 -22.89 20.15
C ASN A 1064 23.78 -22.02 19.89
N ASN A 1065 23.69 -21.07 18.97
CA ASN A 1065 24.82 -20.24 18.56
C ASN A 1065 25.27 -19.30 19.68
N LEU A 1066 24.34 -18.68 20.40
CA LEU A 1066 24.65 -17.82 21.55
C LEU A 1066 25.28 -18.62 22.69
N ALA A 1067 24.72 -19.79 23.04
CA ALA A 1067 25.28 -20.63 24.10
C ALA A 1067 26.72 -21.09 23.78
N THR A 1068 27.00 -21.41 22.51
CA THR A 1068 28.36 -21.77 22.06
C THR A 1068 29.32 -20.58 22.20
N ALA A 1069 28.93 -19.39 21.76
CA ALA A 1069 29.76 -18.19 21.86
C ALA A 1069 30.04 -17.80 23.33
N LEU A 1070 29.03 -17.88 24.20
CA LEU A 1070 29.17 -17.62 25.64
C LEU A 1070 30.10 -18.63 26.34
N LEU A 1071 30.08 -19.90 25.94
CA LEU A 1071 31.02 -20.90 26.47
C LEU A 1071 32.47 -20.58 26.07
N SER A 1072 32.72 -20.18 24.83
CA SER A 1072 34.07 -19.74 24.42
C SER A 1072 34.49 -18.46 25.15
N GLN A 1073 33.58 -17.53 25.40
CA GLN A 1073 33.87 -16.34 26.22
C GLN A 1073 34.24 -16.71 27.65
N HIS A 1074 33.50 -17.62 28.29
CA HIS A 1074 33.85 -18.16 29.60
C HIS A 1074 35.24 -18.80 29.63
N ARG A 1075 35.59 -19.59 28.61
CA ARG A 1075 36.93 -20.21 28.50
C ARG A 1075 38.04 -19.16 28.41
N HIS A 1076 37.76 -18.02 27.78
CA HIS A 1076 38.72 -16.93 27.63
C HIS A 1076 38.87 -16.09 28.91
N ASN A 1077 37.76 -15.68 29.55
CA ASN A 1077 37.77 -14.71 30.65
C ASN A 1077 37.51 -15.30 32.04
N GLY A 1078 37.10 -16.57 32.15
CA GLY A 1078 36.78 -17.27 33.38
C GLY A 1078 35.47 -16.82 34.06
N GLU A 1079 34.64 -16.00 33.40
CA GLU A 1079 33.46 -15.41 34.01
C GLU A 1079 32.35 -16.46 34.19
N ILE A 1080 32.00 -16.79 35.43
CA ILE A 1080 30.98 -17.82 35.72
C ILE A 1080 29.58 -17.37 35.28
N GLY A 1081 29.31 -16.06 35.25
CA GLY A 1081 28.02 -15.49 34.82
C GLY A 1081 27.67 -15.86 33.38
N THR A 1082 28.63 -15.85 32.46
CA THR A 1082 28.44 -16.19 31.04
C THR A 1082 28.20 -17.69 30.85
N LEU A 1083 28.88 -18.54 31.65
CA LEU A 1083 28.62 -19.98 31.69
C LEU A 1083 27.21 -20.30 32.19
N ASN A 1084 26.74 -19.60 33.23
CA ASN A 1084 25.37 -19.76 33.73
C ASN A 1084 24.32 -19.38 32.67
N GLU A 1085 24.53 -18.28 31.95
CA GLU A 1085 23.67 -17.88 30.82
C GLU A 1085 23.66 -18.96 29.73
N ALA A 1086 24.82 -19.49 29.33
CA ALA A 1086 24.92 -20.55 28.33
C ALA A 1086 24.14 -21.82 28.73
N ILE A 1087 24.24 -22.24 29.99
CA ILE A 1087 23.53 -23.40 30.55
C ILE A 1087 22.01 -23.18 30.48
N VAL A 1088 21.53 -22.00 30.88
CA VAL A 1088 20.08 -21.66 30.82
C VAL A 1088 19.56 -21.73 29.38
N LEU A 1089 20.29 -21.15 28.42
CA LEU A 1089 19.91 -21.17 27.01
C LEU A 1089 19.90 -22.59 26.43
N ARG A 1090 20.85 -23.43 26.85
CA ARG A 1090 20.95 -24.83 26.42
C ARG A 1090 19.84 -25.70 27.02
N HIS A 1091 19.46 -25.44 28.27
CA HIS A 1091 18.32 -26.08 28.91
C HIS A 1091 17.02 -25.71 28.19
N GLU A 1092 16.80 -24.42 27.88
CA GLU A 1092 15.65 -23.97 27.06
C GLU A 1092 15.61 -24.69 25.69
N LEU A 1093 16.76 -24.83 25.04
CA LEU A 1093 16.88 -25.53 23.76
C LEU A 1093 16.45 -27.01 23.85
N LEU A 1094 16.80 -27.70 24.94
CA LEU A 1094 16.40 -29.09 25.19
C LEU A 1094 14.89 -29.20 25.49
N VAL A 1095 14.28 -28.20 26.12
CA VAL A 1095 12.82 -28.14 26.31
C VAL A 1095 12.09 -27.95 24.97
N LEU A 1096 12.63 -27.10 24.07
CA LEU A 1096 12.03 -26.82 22.75
C LEU A 1096 12.20 -27.95 21.72
N ARG A 1097 12.99 -28.99 22.02
CA ARG A 1097 13.31 -30.09 21.09
C ARG A 1097 13.06 -31.44 21.76
N PRO A 1098 11.87 -32.06 21.63
CA PRO A 1098 11.53 -33.29 22.34
C PRO A 1098 12.40 -34.50 21.95
N LEU A 1099 12.34 -35.56 22.77
CA LEU A 1099 13.02 -36.84 22.54
C LEU A 1099 12.74 -37.35 21.11
N GLY A 1100 13.79 -37.74 20.39
CA GLY A 1100 13.74 -38.17 18.98
C GLY A 1100 14.16 -37.12 17.94
N HIS A 1101 14.35 -35.85 18.32
CA HIS A 1101 14.87 -34.83 17.39
C HIS A 1101 16.36 -35.05 17.04
N ARG A 1102 16.72 -35.01 15.74
CA ARG A 1102 18.05 -35.37 15.21
C ARG A 1102 19.25 -34.67 15.86
N TYR A 1103 19.06 -33.44 16.36
CA TYR A 1103 20.13 -32.65 17.00
C TYR A 1103 20.04 -32.62 18.53
N ARG A 1104 19.05 -33.26 19.15
CA ARG A 1104 18.88 -33.24 20.62
C ARG A 1104 20.09 -33.83 21.35
N VAL A 1105 20.63 -34.92 20.83
CA VAL A 1105 21.82 -35.59 21.37
C VAL A 1105 23.04 -34.67 21.36
N TYR A 1106 23.28 -33.98 20.25
CA TYR A 1106 24.34 -32.98 20.16
C TYR A 1106 24.11 -31.82 21.15
N TYR A 1107 22.86 -31.40 21.36
CA TYR A 1107 22.53 -30.38 22.35
C TYR A 1107 22.76 -30.85 23.78
N ALA A 1108 22.41 -32.09 24.09
CA ALA A 1108 22.59 -32.73 25.39
C ALA A 1108 24.07 -33.00 25.72
N GLU A 1109 24.88 -33.44 24.75
CA GLU A 1109 26.34 -33.62 24.94
C GLU A 1109 27.02 -32.31 25.35
N ARG A 1110 26.68 -31.21 24.67
CA ARG A 1110 27.21 -29.87 25.01
C ARG A 1110 26.63 -29.32 26.32
N PHE A 1111 25.40 -29.68 26.67
CA PHE A 1111 24.82 -29.32 27.96
C PHE A 1111 25.56 -30.00 29.11
N VAL A 1112 25.82 -31.31 28.98
CA VAL A 1112 26.65 -32.06 29.94
C VAL A 1112 28.05 -31.47 30.06
N GLU A 1113 28.69 -31.11 28.94
CA GLU A 1113 29.99 -30.45 28.94
C GLU A 1113 29.98 -29.16 29.79
N MET A 1114 28.98 -28.29 29.61
CA MET A 1114 28.86 -27.05 30.37
C MET A 1114 28.59 -27.31 31.86
N LEU A 1115 27.74 -28.28 32.20
CA LEU A 1115 27.46 -28.66 33.58
C LEU A 1115 28.69 -29.26 34.27
N VAL A 1116 29.48 -30.08 33.58
CA VAL A 1116 30.74 -30.64 34.12
C VAL A 1116 31.73 -29.52 34.44
N ILE A 1117 31.83 -28.50 33.57
CA ILE A 1117 32.67 -27.33 33.82
C ILE A 1117 32.18 -26.55 35.04
N ARG A 1118 30.87 -26.29 35.15
CA ARG A 1118 30.31 -25.56 36.31
C ARG A 1118 30.43 -26.35 37.61
N PHE A 1119 30.21 -27.66 37.59
CA PHE A 1119 30.39 -28.54 38.74
C PHE A 1119 31.84 -28.53 39.23
N ALA A 1120 32.81 -28.59 38.31
CA ALA A 1120 34.23 -28.50 38.67
C ALA A 1120 34.62 -27.15 39.32
N LEU A 1121 33.90 -26.06 38.98
CA LEU A 1121 34.15 -24.72 39.52
C LEU A 1121 33.40 -24.44 40.84
N THR A 1122 32.21 -24.99 41.03
CA THR A 1122 31.29 -24.62 42.13
C THR A 1122 31.08 -25.73 43.16
N GLY A 1123 31.16 -27.00 42.75
CA GLY A 1123 30.83 -28.15 43.58
C GLY A 1123 29.34 -28.32 43.89
N GLU A 1124 28.44 -27.68 43.14
CA GLU A 1124 26.98 -27.78 43.36
C GLU A 1124 26.45 -29.19 43.02
N GLU A 1125 25.91 -29.92 44.00
CA GLU A 1125 25.37 -31.27 43.79
C GLU A 1125 24.18 -31.31 42.80
N ALA A 1126 23.47 -30.19 42.59
CA ALA A 1126 22.42 -30.10 41.58
C ALA A 1126 22.95 -30.34 40.15
N ASP A 1127 24.17 -29.87 39.85
CA ASP A 1127 24.81 -30.09 38.55
C ASP A 1127 25.13 -31.58 38.35
N ARG A 1128 25.54 -32.27 39.42
CA ARG A 1128 25.84 -33.70 39.38
C ARG A 1128 24.59 -34.53 39.05
N ASP A 1129 23.47 -34.24 39.71
CA ASP A 1129 22.20 -34.91 39.44
C ASP A 1129 21.76 -34.70 37.98
N GLU A 1130 21.90 -33.47 37.46
CA GLU A 1130 21.50 -33.11 36.10
C GLU A 1130 22.45 -33.67 35.02
N ILE A 1131 23.74 -33.80 35.33
CA ILE A 1131 24.73 -34.55 34.52
C ILE A 1131 24.32 -36.02 34.45
N GLU A 1132 24.01 -36.67 35.58
CA GLU A 1132 23.63 -38.09 35.60
C GLU A 1132 22.34 -38.37 34.81
N VAL A 1133 21.37 -37.46 34.85
CA VAL A 1133 20.12 -37.56 34.07
C VAL A 1133 20.41 -37.40 32.58
N SER A 1134 21.14 -36.36 32.19
CA SER A 1134 21.45 -36.07 30.79
C SER A 1134 22.38 -37.14 30.19
N GLN A 1135 23.32 -37.69 30.97
CA GLN A 1135 24.20 -38.77 30.54
C GLN A 1135 23.43 -40.08 30.33
N ARG A 1136 22.44 -40.39 31.18
CA ARG A 1136 21.53 -41.52 30.96
C ARG A 1136 20.75 -41.38 29.64
N GLU A 1137 20.25 -40.19 29.32
CA GLU A 1137 19.59 -39.92 28.03
C GLU A 1137 20.54 -40.20 26.84
N LEU A 1138 21.80 -39.77 26.95
CA LEU A 1138 22.82 -40.00 25.91
C LEU A 1138 23.21 -41.48 25.77
N ASP A 1139 23.31 -42.20 26.88
CA ASP A 1139 23.68 -43.62 26.90
C ASP A 1139 22.54 -44.50 26.36
N GLU A 1140 21.28 -44.16 26.66
CA GLU A 1140 20.10 -44.78 26.04
C GLU A 1140 20.12 -44.59 24.51
N TYR A 1141 20.38 -43.37 24.03
CA TYR A 1141 20.51 -43.11 22.59
C TYR A 1141 21.66 -43.87 21.92
N LYS A 1142 22.81 -43.99 22.59
CA LYS A 1142 23.96 -44.77 22.10
C LYS A 1142 23.66 -46.28 22.08
N SER A 1143 22.89 -46.77 23.05
CA SER A 1143 22.46 -48.17 23.11
C SER A 1143 21.50 -48.53 21.97
N ASP A 1144 20.62 -47.61 21.57
CA ASP A 1144 19.66 -47.79 20.47
C ASP A 1144 20.33 -47.79 19.08
N ARG A 1145 21.53 -47.21 18.97
CA ARG A 1145 22.40 -47.26 17.77
C ARG A 1145 23.47 -48.34 17.81
N SER A 1146 23.62 -49.08 18.91
CA SER A 1146 24.47 -50.26 18.91
C SER A 1146 23.86 -51.28 17.93
N PRO A 1147 24.62 -51.83 16.96
CA PRO A 1147 24.06 -52.85 16.09
C PRO A 1147 23.62 -53.98 17.02
N ARG A 1148 22.32 -54.31 17.02
CA ARG A 1148 21.88 -55.60 17.57
C ARG A 1148 22.72 -56.65 16.86
N GLY A 1149 23.72 -57.16 17.56
CA GLY A 1149 24.78 -57.98 16.99
C GLY A 1149 24.31 -59.38 16.67
N ALA A 1150 24.98 -59.95 15.66
CA ALA A 1150 25.03 -61.36 15.26
C ALA A 1150 23.78 -61.96 14.61
#